data_AF-A0A3B9BBQ3-F1
#
_entry.id   AF-A0A3B9BBQ3-F1
#
_cell.length_a   1.000
_cell.length_b   1.000
_cell.length_c   1.000
_cell.angle_alpha   90.00
_cell.angle_beta   90.00
_cell.angle_gamma   90.00
#
_symmetry.space_group_name_H-M   'P 1'
#
loop_
_entity.id
_entity.type
_entity.pdbx_description
1 polymer ?
#
loop_
_entity_poly.entity_id
_entity_poly.type
_entity_poly.pdbx_seq_one_letter_code
_entity_poly.pdbx_strand_id
1 'polypeptide(L)'
;LGRFEFVVPALKDTFEYRVLTPSLASNWHKVSPYDPPALRSAKWTITPPRYTKLDAFEHEGFGYVKAPEGSEVQLSMEIEALPKNVQARLVAIDGNNTLEGNGTVFAHGFNLEEEWKGHIELLDLDKPERAPVTYDDLVLAPIPDEPPLVEITEPAKDLQLPSDATFLVEVFAADDHGISDVRMRIEHAGDNEEETIFVEPMEKEKRLTFVFDLNDRPLAVGDVLTYMALASDNKEPESQLARSEIYFIEVLPPEGNSTDADGGDMEGESKEIPVRDFINKTKKIIRSTYDALLETEEIKKDRLAVALSSDALGLKHEMTKVYDENEGAFPIVDGIDLGELLNEATYHIEQTEIYAGDQMLEESLEPSGKTLRKLVQLYALMQKMQKQKSKGKGEGEGESEETADDDQEPQEQEPGKDPAEELRELAKDLDKLKEMKNRQKGLNREMGRSAEAGVEGDKNQETAQDQEGLRRDLEELRNQWYKKSGKLGDVASLDQAGGEMKGAAGDLRRDQPRNAQPQGELAAEALGNAISEVEGKMAGIAAAMVEQLGEQAGGLARGQRLLGESTEQAKPGDGENLKERQEQLNDLIEDLLEDIDQTARSMGGFNENATEDLLKEARESREDGIERSGKRAENSLLYEAFPQAKKEEDKVAENLEQLQEGLEGVENKLRNLGNGALQELAERLQRNLEELPGMSGEELKKESEELAKSIGSMPNASNDERIQNLTQFFEQMGFSENPSNSKSMAAAAMTEALELVEQFFWQNAKQDLLKRNIETSSAPNRYKRQVEEYFRRIAEGE
;
A
#
# COMPACT_ATOMS: atom_id res chain seq x y z
N LEU A 1 16.01 -71.23 -14.79
CA LEU A 1 15.68 -70.94 -16.21
C LEU A 1 16.74 -69.99 -16.75
N GLY A 2 17.47 -70.37 -17.78
CA GLY A 2 18.56 -69.56 -18.36
C GLY A 2 18.02 -68.57 -19.40
N ARG A 3 18.50 -67.34 -19.38
CA ARG A 3 18.24 -66.31 -20.40
C ARG A 3 19.38 -66.36 -21.43
N PHE A 4 19.04 -66.52 -22.71
CA PHE A 4 20.00 -66.45 -23.83
C PHE A 4 19.72 -65.18 -24.61
N GLU A 5 20.74 -64.37 -24.84
CA GLU A 5 20.65 -63.12 -25.59
C GLU A 5 21.63 -63.14 -26.75
N PHE A 6 21.16 -62.70 -27.93
CA PHE A 6 21.97 -62.52 -29.12
C PHE A 6 21.60 -61.18 -29.76
N VAL A 7 22.58 -60.29 -29.90
CA VAL A 7 22.36 -58.95 -30.47
C VAL A 7 22.59 -59.02 -31.98
N VAL A 8 21.56 -58.65 -32.75
CA VAL A 8 21.64 -58.52 -34.20
C VAL A 8 21.84 -57.05 -34.56
N PRO A 9 22.95 -56.66 -35.22
CA PRO A 9 23.13 -55.29 -35.68
C PRO A 9 22.21 -54.95 -36.87
N ALA A 10 21.81 -53.67 -36.97
CA ALA A 10 21.00 -53.02 -38.01
C ALA A 10 20.44 -53.95 -39.11
N LEU A 11 19.22 -54.42 -38.89
CA LEU A 11 18.53 -55.34 -39.79
C LEU A 11 18.14 -54.63 -41.10
N LYS A 12 18.77 -55.00 -42.23
CA LYS A 12 18.45 -54.45 -43.56
C LYS A 12 17.57 -55.36 -44.40
N ASP A 13 17.71 -56.67 -44.22
CA ASP A 13 16.99 -57.70 -44.95
C ASP A 13 16.29 -58.64 -43.98
N THR A 14 15.27 -59.33 -44.47
CA THR A 14 14.57 -60.33 -43.67
C THR A 14 15.44 -61.58 -43.46
N PHE A 15 15.50 -62.10 -42.23
CA PHE A 15 16.18 -63.38 -41.96
C PHE A 15 15.34 -64.28 -41.06
N GLU A 16 15.70 -65.56 -41.05
CA GLU A 16 15.04 -66.57 -40.24
C GLU A 16 16.01 -67.12 -39.20
N TYR A 17 15.51 -67.37 -37.99
CA TYR A 17 16.27 -67.99 -36.91
C TYR A 17 15.48 -69.11 -36.25
N ARG A 18 16.20 -70.01 -35.60
CA ARG A 18 15.61 -71.03 -34.72
C ARG A 18 16.61 -71.34 -33.61
N VAL A 19 16.10 -71.76 -32.46
CA VAL A 19 16.91 -72.17 -31.32
C VAL A 19 17.10 -73.69 -31.38
N LEU A 20 18.34 -74.14 -31.28
CA LEU A 20 18.71 -75.56 -31.31
C LEU A 20 19.41 -75.94 -30.01
N THR A 21 18.99 -77.06 -29.42
CA THR A 21 19.67 -77.75 -28.32
C THR A 21 19.92 -79.21 -28.75
N PRO A 22 20.75 -79.99 -28.03
CA PRO A 22 20.95 -81.40 -28.36
C PRO A 22 19.67 -82.24 -28.38
N SER A 23 18.63 -81.81 -27.66
CA SER A 23 17.40 -82.59 -27.46
C SER A 23 16.16 -81.96 -28.10
N LEU A 24 16.19 -80.68 -28.47
CA LEU A 24 15.03 -79.90 -28.93
C LEU A 24 15.43 -78.89 -30.01
N ALA A 25 14.55 -78.70 -31.00
CA ALA A 25 14.64 -77.67 -32.02
C ALA A 25 13.36 -76.83 -32.02
N SER A 26 13.47 -75.51 -32.02
CA SER A 26 12.32 -74.64 -32.24
C SER A 26 11.91 -74.64 -33.72
N ASN A 27 10.71 -74.12 -33.98
CA ASN A 27 10.30 -73.74 -35.33
C ASN A 27 11.23 -72.64 -35.89
N TRP A 28 11.24 -72.51 -37.21
CA TRP A 28 11.82 -71.32 -37.85
C TRP A 28 10.95 -70.11 -37.54
N HIS A 29 11.59 -69.05 -37.07
CA HIS A 29 11.01 -67.76 -36.78
C HIS A 29 11.60 -66.74 -37.75
N LYS A 30 10.77 -65.84 -38.28
CA LYS A 30 11.16 -64.85 -39.29
C LYS A 30 11.20 -63.46 -38.66
N VAL A 31 12.26 -62.71 -38.91
CA VAL A 31 12.43 -61.32 -38.48
C VAL A 31 12.62 -60.45 -39.71
N SER A 32 11.73 -59.49 -39.93
CA SER A 32 11.75 -58.60 -41.10
C SER A 32 12.10 -57.17 -40.67
N PRO A 33 12.84 -56.39 -41.49
CA PRO A 33 13.07 -54.98 -41.23
C PRO A 33 11.75 -54.23 -41.23
N TYR A 34 11.66 -53.20 -40.40
CA TYR A 34 10.48 -52.36 -40.26
C TYR A 34 10.94 -50.92 -40.16
N ASP A 35 10.45 -50.11 -41.10
CA ASP A 35 10.56 -48.66 -41.06
C ASP A 35 9.31 -48.13 -40.32
N PRO A 36 9.46 -47.61 -39.09
CA PRO A 36 8.34 -47.02 -38.39
C PRO A 36 7.84 -45.76 -39.11
N PRO A 37 6.53 -45.42 -39.03
CA PRO A 37 6.02 -44.16 -39.53
C PRO A 37 6.85 -42.98 -39.02
N ALA A 38 7.42 -42.21 -39.94
CA ALA A 38 8.31 -41.10 -39.63
C ALA A 38 7.73 -39.78 -40.15
N LEU A 39 7.79 -38.73 -39.34
CA LEU A 39 7.40 -37.38 -39.70
C LEU A 39 8.51 -36.74 -40.54
N ARG A 40 8.13 -36.16 -41.68
CA ARG A 40 9.03 -35.39 -42.54
C ARG A 40 9.00 -33.90 -42.18
N SER A 41 7.80 -33.35 -41.97
CA SER A 41 7.61 -31.97 -41.52
C SER A 41 6.27 -31.80 -40.80
N ALA A 42 6.22 -30.93 -39.80
CA ALA A 42 5.00 -30.41 -39.22
C ALA A 42 5.10 -28.88 -39.20
N LYS A 43 4.11 -28.21 -39.78
CA LYS A 43 4.07 -26.77 -39.93
C LYS A 43 2.75 -26.24 -39.39
N TRP A 44 2.85 -25.27 -38.51
CA TRP A 44 1.73 -24.61 -37.86
C TRP A 44 1.62 -23.21 -38.42
N THR A 45 0.50 -22.89 -39.07
CA THR A 45 0.19 -21.54 -39.57
C THR A 45 -0.79 -20.91 -38.60
N ILE A 46 -0.44 -19.76 -38.03
CA ILE A 46 -1.24 -19.05 -37.05
C ILE A 46 -1.71 -17.74 -37.67
N THR A 47 -3.03 -17.55 -37.72
CA THR A 47 -3.66 -16.34 -38.27
C THR A 47 -4.38 -15.61 -37.13
N PRO A 48 -3.84 -14.47 -36.65
CA PRO A 48 -4.48 -13.67 -35.62
C PRO A 48 -5.86 -13.12 -36.04
N PRO A 49 -6.73 -12.77 -35.08
CA PRO A 49 -8.01 -12.11 -35.36
C PRO A 49 -7.83 -10.80 -36.14
N ARG A 50 -8.79 -10.49 -37.02
CA ARG A 50 -8.68 -9.33 -37.93
C ARG A 50 -8.57 -7.98 -37.22
N TYR A 51 -9.21 -7.83 -36.07
CA TYR A 51 -9.21 -6.56 -35.31
C TYR A 51 -7.82 -6.20 -34.78
N THR A 52 -6.96 -7.20 -34.54
CA THR A 52 -5.57 -7.00 -34.06
C THR A 52 -4.65 -6.35 -35.09
N LYS A 53 -5.01 -6.42 -36.39
CA LYS A 53 -4.21 -5.96 -37.54
C LYS A 53 -2.81 -6.59 -37.62
N LEU A 54 -2.59 -7.75 -36.99
CA LEU A 54 -1.34 -8.49 -37.02
C LEU A 54 -1.26 -9.40 -38.26
N ASP A 55 -0.04 -9.60 -38.78
CA ASP A 55 0.22 -10.52 -39.89
C ASP A 55 0.24 -11.98 -39.40
N ALA A 56 -0.20 -12.90 -40.27
CA ALA A 56 -0.10 -14.33 -40.01
C ALA A 56 1.37 -14.79 -39.99
N PHE A 57 1.68 -15.77 -39.15
CA PHE A 57 3.03 -16.31 -39.01
C PHE A 57 3.04 -17.83 -38.92
N GLU A 58 4.23 -18.42 -39.06
CA GLU A 58 4.40 -19.87 -39.16
C GLU A 58 5.40 -20.39 -38.13
N HIS A 59 5.14 -21.57 -37.58
CA HIS A 59 6.03 -22.32 -36.69
C HIS A 59 6.26 -23.72 -37.22
N GLU A 60 7.52 -24.16 -37.31
CA GLU A 60 7.88 -25.51 -37.74
C GLU A 60 8.28 -26.39 -36.55
N GLY A 61 7.69 -27.58 -36.47
CA GLY A 61 8.03 -28.60 -35.47
C GLY A 61 7.17 -28.54 -34.20
N PHE A 62 7.85 -28.65 -33.06
CA PHE A 62 7.28 -28.84 -31.72
C PHE A 62 7.92 -27.86 -30.74
N GLY A 63 7.34 -27.72 -29.54
CA GLY A 63 7.85 -26.83 -28.51
C GLY A 63 6.78 -25.90 -27.96
N TYR A 64 7.11 -24.61 -27.83
CA TYR A 64 6.24 -23.61 -27.20
C TYR A 64 6.07 -22.40 -28.13
N VAL A 65 4.82 -22.02 -28.36
CA VAL A 65 4.43 -20.92 -29.25
C VAL A 65 3.41 -20.04 -28.54
N LYS A 66 3.60 -18.72 -28.60
CA LYS A 66 2.60 -17.74 -28.14
C LYS A 66 1.88 -17.16 -29.35
N ALA A 67 0.57 -16.98 -29.23
CA ALA A 67 -0.26 -16.36 -30.25
C ALA A 67 -1.40 -15.57 -29.60
N PRO A 68 -1.95 -14.53 -30.24
CA PRO A 68 -3.13 -13.83 -29.74
C PRO A 68 -4.31 -14.79 -29.51
N GLU A 69 -5.08 -14.56 -28.45
CA GLU A 69 -6.35 -15.24 -28.20
C GLU A 69 -7.28 -15.13 -29.43
N GLY A 70 -8.04 -16.18 -29.72
CA GLY A 70 -8.91 -16.27 -30.90
C GLY A 70 -8.20 -16.48 -32.23
N SER A 71 -6.87 -16.71 -32.22
CA SER A 71 -6.12 -17.02 -33.46
C SER A 71 -6.57 -18.34 -34.08
N GLU A 72 -6.70 -18.36 -35.41
CA GLU A 72 -6.93 -19.60 -36.16
C GLU A 72 -5.60 -20.32 -36.36
N VAL A 73 -5.50 -21.55 -35.85
CA VAL A 73 -4.31 -22.39 -35.95
C VAL A 73 -4.56 -23.49 -36.98
N GLN A 74 -3.67 -23.61 -37.97
CA GLN A 74 -3.71 -24.66 -38.99
C GLN A 74 -2.42 -25.49 -38.99
N LEU A 75 -2.53 -26.78 -38.68
CA LEU A 75 -1.48 -27.77 -38.83
C LEU A 75 -1.48 -28.31 -40.26
N SER A 76 -0.31 -28.30 -40.90
CA SER A 76 0.01 -29.05 -42.12
C SER A 76 1.20 -29.96 -41.86
N MET A 77 1.03 -31.26 -42.05
CA MET A 77 2.11 -32.22 -41.84
C MET A 77 2.32 -33.16 -43.02
N GLU A 78 3.58 -33.53 -43.22
CA GLU A 78 4.02 -34.51 -44.22
C GLU A 78 4.79 -35.63 -43.51
N ILE A 79 4.51 -36.88 -43.88
CA ILE A 79 5.17 -38.08 -43.37
C ILE A 79 5.96 -38.79 -44.47
N GLU A 80 6.91 -39.65 -44.08
CA GLU A 80 7.65 -40.50 -45.00
C GLU A 80 6.73 -41.52 -45.71
N ALA A 81 7.13 -41.95 -46.91
CA ALA A 81 6.30 -42.77 -47.79
C ALA A 81 6.07 -44.24 -47.32
N LEU A 82 6.79 -44.67 -46.28
CA LEU A 82 6.67 -45.99 -45.68
C LEU A 82 6.44 -45.84 -44.16
N PRO A 83 5.54 -46.64 -43.56
CA PRO A 83 4.62 -47.60 -44.19
C PRO A 83 3.49 -46.91 -44.99
N LYS A 84 2.81 -47.63 -45.88
CA LYS A 84 1.86 -47.04 -46.84
C LYS A 84 0.52 -46.62 -46.23
N ASN A 85 0.08 -47.32 -45.18
CA ASN A 85 -1.22 -47.13 -44.55
C ASN A 85 -1.03 -46.57 -43.13
N VAL A 86 -0.74 -45.28 -43.03
CA VAL A 86 -0.54 -44.59 -41.75
C VAL A 86 -1.78 -43.77 -41.39
N GLN A 87 -2.17 -43.81 -40.13
CA GLN A 87 -3.12 -42.89 -39.53
C GLN A 87 -2.37 -41.91 -38.64
N ALA A 88 -2.65 -40.61 -38.79
CA ALA A 88 -2.17 -39.57 -37.90
C ALA A 88 -3.26 -39.17 -36.90
N ARG A 89 -2.87 -39.04 -35.63
CA ARG A 89 -3.74 -38.61 -34.54
C ARG A 89 -3.07 -37.47 -33.80
N LEU A 90 -3.84 -36.42 -33.52
CA LEU A 90 -3.48 -35.35 -32.61
C LEU A 90 -4.06 -35.70 -31.24
N VAL A 91 -3.19 -35.94 -30.27
CA VAL A 91 -3.59 -36.24 -28.89
C VAL A 91 -3.37 -34.98 -28.08
N ALA A 92 -4.46 -34.36 -27.64
CA ALA A 92 -4.43 -33.08 -26.97
C ALA A 92 -5.29 -33.09 -25.70
N ILE A 93 -5.18 -32.03 -24.90
CA ILE A 93 -5.89 -31.89 -23.62
C ILE A 93 -7.41 -31.82 -23.77
N ASP A 94 -7.88 -31.31 -24.91
CA ASP A 94 -9.29 -31.19 -25.30
C ASP A 94 -9.86 -32.49 -25.92
N GLY A 95 -9.00 -33.49 -26.13
CA GLY A 95 -9.35 -34.79 -26.67
C GLY A 95 -8.42 -35.23 -27.79
N ASN A 96 -8.75 -36.36 -28.43
CA ASN A 96 -7.91 -36.90 -29.47
C ASN A 96 -8.60 -36.81 -30.82
N ASN A 97 -8.00 -36.06 -31.74
CA ASN A 97 -8.50 -35.80 -33.07
C ASN A 97 -7.78 -36.69 -34.09
N THR A 98 -8.55 -37.44 -34.89
CA THR A 98 -7.95 -38.15 -36.04
C THR A 98 -7.77 -37.14 -37.16
N LEU A 99 -6.56 -37.04 -37.71
CA LEU A 99 -6.29 -36.05 -38.75
C LEU A 99 -6.77 -36.55 -40.11
N GLU A 100 -7.40 -35.66 -40.86
CA GLU A 100 -7.79 -35.94 -42.24
C GLU A 100 -6.58 -35.76 -43.14
N GLY A 101 -6.36 -36.71 -44.05
CA GLY A 101 -5.20 -36.69 -44.93
C GLY A 101 -5.28 -37.67 -46.09
N ASN A 102 -4.41 -37.46 -47.09
CA ASN A 102 -4.32 -38.31 -48.28
C ASN A 102 -2.90 -38.85 -48.44
N GLY A 103 -2.72 -40.12 -48.09
CA GLY A 103 -1.43 -40.80 -48.18
C GLY A 103 -0.43 -40.26 -47.17
N THR A 104 0.44 -39.34 -47.61
CA THR A 104 1.55 -38.80 -46.80
C THR A 104 1.31 -37.39 -46.26
N VAL A 105 0.17 -36.75 -46.55
CA VAL A 105 -0.12 -35.37 -46.11
C VAL A 105 -1.39 -35.33 -45.27
N PHE A 106 -1.34 -34.65 -44.12
CA PHE A 106 -2.47 -34.46 -43.20
C PHE A 106 -2.61 -32.99 -42.80
N ALA A 107 -3.84 -32.60 -42.45
CA ALA A 107 -4.13 -31.25 -41.97
C ALA A 107 -5.15 -31.24 -40.82
N HIS A 108 -5.10 -30.20 -40.00
CA HIS A 108 -6.04 -29.95 -38.90
C HIS A 108 -6.12 -28.46 -38.60
N GLY A 109 -7.26 -27.97 -38.11
CA GLY A 109 -7.37 -26.58 -37.66
C GLY A 109 -8.37 -26.40 -36.54
N PHE A 110 -8.09 -25.42 -35.68
CA PHE A 110 -8.89 -25.05 -34.51
C PHE A 110 -8.60 -23.59 -34.12
N ASN A 111 -9.42 -23.02 -33.23
CA ASN A 111 -9.22 -21.68 -32.67
C ASN A 111 -8.54 -21.79 -31.30
N LEU A 112 -7.57 -20.91 -31.04
CA LEU A 112 -6.83 -20.86 -29.79
C LEU A 112 -7.50 -19.88 -28.81
N GLU A 113 -8.41 -20.39 -27.97
CA GLU A 113 -9.05 -19.61 -26.89
C GLU A 113 -8.30 -19.78 -25.56
N GLU A 114 -8.01 -21.03 -25.18
CA GLU A 114 -7.29 -21.38 -23.95
C GLU A 114 -5.94 -22.01 -24.27
N GLU A 115 -5.10 -22.19 -23.24
CA GLU A 115 -3.82 -22.90 -23.40
C GLU A 115 -4.08 -24.29 -23.99
N TRP A 116 -3.50 -24.53 -25.17
CA TRP A 116 -3.65 -25.78 -25.88
C TRP A 116 -2.33 -26.57 -25.84
N LYS A 117 -2.43 -27.84 -25.45
CA LYS A 117 -1.29 -28.76 -25.40
C LYS A 117 -1.63 -30.07 -26.10
N GLY A 118 -0.76 -30.52 -26.99
CA GLY A 118 -0.89 -31.82 -27.62
C GLY A 118 0.36 -32.34 -28.32
N HIS A 119 0.32 -33.61 -28.70
CA HIS A 119 1.39 -34.29 -29.43
C HIS A 119 0.82 -35.11 -30.60
N ILE A 120 1.69 -35.43 -31.56
CA ILE A 120 1.32 -36.20 -32.74
C ILE A 120 1.63 -37.68 -32.50
N GLU A 121 0.68 -38.55 -32.85
CA GLU A 121 0.86 -40.00 -32.90
C GLU A 121 0.64 -40.52 -34.32
N LEU A 122 1.59 -41.34 -34.81
CA LEU A 122 1.46 -42.05 -36.08
C LEU A 122 1.26 -43.55 -35.85
N LEU A 123 0.21 -44.10 -36.45
CA LEU A 123 -0.18 -45.51 -36.35
C LEU A 123 -0.06 -46.21 -37.70
N ASP A 124 0.58 -47.38 -37.72
CA ASP A 124 0.59 -48.28 -38.88
C ASP A 124 -0.66 -49.16 -38.87
N LEU A 125 -1.62 -48.89 -39.77
CA LEU A 125 -2.89 -49.62 -39.85
C LEU A 125 -2.73 -51.05 -40.37
N ASP A 126 -1.62 -51.37 -41.05
CA ASP A 126 -1.34 -52.73 -41.51
C ASP A 126 -0.83 -53.63 -40.35
N LYS A 127 -0.39 -53.00 -39.25
CA LYS A 127 0.20 -53.65 -38.06
C LYS A 127 -0.29 -52.99 -36.75
N PRO A 128 -1.60 -53.06 -36.45
CA PRO A 128 -2.20 -52.37 -35.31
C PRO A 128 -1.72 -52.89 -33.94
N GLU A 129 -1.07 -54.05 -33.89
CA GLU A 129 -0.44 -54.59 -32.67
C GLU A 129 0.81 -53.82 -32.22
N ARG A 130 1.34 -52.93 -33.07
CA ARG A 130 2.53 -52.12 -32.76
C ARG A 130 2.12 -50.84 -32.02
N ALA A 131 2.99 -50.41 -31.11
CA ALA A 131 2.82 -49.13 -30.45
C ALA A 131 2.90 -47.96 -31.47
N PRO A 132 2.13 -46.89 -31.27
CA PRO A 132 2.23 -45.67 -32.08
C PRO A 132 3.63 -45.06 -31.96
N VAL A 133 4.05 -44.34 -33.01
CA VAL A 133 5.21 -43.45 -32.95
C VAL A 133 4.73 -42.10 -32.42
N THR A 134 5.19 -41.74 -31.23
CA THR A 134 4.84 -40.50 -30.53
C THR A 134 5.95 -39.46 -30.71
N TYR A 135 5.57 -38.23 -31.04
CA TYR A 135 6.47 -37.08 -31.17
C TYR A 135 6.41 -36.17 -29.94
N ASP A 136 7.31 -35.20 -29.86
CA ASP A 136 7.38 -34.22 -28.78
C ASP A 136 6.10 -33.36 -28.70
N ASP A 137 5.86 -32.78 -27.52
CA ASP A 137 4.70 -31.93 -27.25
C ASP A 137 4.82 -30.57 -27.97
N LEU A 138 3.69 -30.05 -28.44
CA LEU A 138 3.49 -28.65 -28.76
C LEU A 138 2.57 -28.02 -27.70
N VAL A 139 2.96 -26.84 -27.22
CA VAL A 139 2.18 -25.98 -26.35
C VAL A 139 1.94 -24.66 -27.06
N LEU A 140 0.66 -24.32 -27.26
CA LEU A 140 0.19 -23.05 -27.78
C LEU A 140 -0.42 -22.26 -26.62
N ALA A 141 0.19 -21.15 -26.26
CA ALA A 141 -0.28 -20.29 -25.18
C ALA A 141 -0.95 -19.03 -25.78
N PRO A 142 -2.26 -18.81 -25.53
CA PRO A 142 -2.93 -17.59 -25.93
C PRO A 142 -2.37 -16.39 -25.15
N ILE A 143 -2.26 -15.25 -25.83
CA ILE A 143 -2.05 -13.93 -25.22
C ILE A 143 -3.44 -13.30 -25.16
N PRO A 144 -4.02 -13.13 -23.96
CA PRO A 144 -5.35 -12.54 -23.81
C PRO A 144 -5.33 -11.07 -24.23
N ASP A 145 -6.44 -10.63 -24.81
CA ASP A 145 -6.70 -9.23 -25.15
C ASP A 145 -7.20 -8.48 -23.90
N GLU A 146 -6.48 -7.42 -23.52
CA GLU A 146 -6.71 -6.67 -22.28
C GLU A 146 -7.75 -5.56 -22.51
N PRO A 147 -8.64 -5.31 -21.53
CA PRO A 147 -9.61 -4.23 -21.66
C PRO A 147 -8.89 -2.86 -21.75
N PRO A 148 -9.53 -1.86 -22.37
CA PRO A 148 -8.89 -0.56 -22.58
C PRO A 148 -8.65 0.15 -21.24
N LEU A 149 -7.60 0.96 -21.17
CA LEU A 149 -7.37 1.91 -20.08
C LEU A 149 -8.06 3.24 -20.41
N VAL A 150 -8.73 3.84 -19.44
CA VAL A 150 -9.30 5.19 -19.59
C VAL A 150 -9.19 6.00 -18.31
N GLU A 151 -8.75 7.24 -18.44
CA GLU A 151 -8.47 8.15 -17.33
C GLU A 151 -8.97 9.56 -17.66
N ILE A 152 -9.47 10.26 -16.64
CA ILE A 152 -9.71 11.70 -16.73
C ILE A 152 -8.45 12.40 -16.19
N THR A 153 -7.64 12.96 -17.08
CA THR A 153 -6.33 13.55 -16.72
C THR A 153 -6.46 14.95 -16.15
N GLU A 154 -7.47 15.72 -16.57
CA GLU A 154 -7.81 17.00 -15.98
C GLU A 154 -9.34 17.10 -15.84
N PRO A 155 -9.87 17.53 -14.68
CA PRO A 155 -9.16 18.00 -13.48
C PRO A 155 -8.72 16.87 -12.52
N ALA A 156 -9.06 15.61 -12.80
CA ALA A 156 -8.70 14.42 -12.01
C ALA A 156 -9.05 14.50 -10.51
N LYS A 157 -10.05 15.29 -10.12
CA LYS A 157 -10.46 15.47 -8.71
C LYS A 157 -11.94 15.82 -8.59
N ASP A 158 -12.48 15.60 -7.40
CA ASP A 158 -13.79 16.13 -7.02
C ASP A 158 -13.77 17.66 -7.03
N LEU A 159 -14.86 18.27 -7.51
CA LEU A 159 -14.98 19.71 -7.67
C LEU A 159 -16.09 20.28 -6.80
N GLN A 160 -15.89 21.53 -6.37
CA GLN A 160 -16.93 22.36 -5.76
C GLN A 160 -17.13 23.58 -6.66
N LEU A 161 -18.27 23.64 -7.33
CA LEU A 161 -18.52 24.64 -8.36
C LEU A 161 -19.89 25.29 -8.17
N PRO A 162 -20.05 26.57 -8.58
CA PRO A 162 -21.37 27.17 -8.66
C PRO A 162 -22.20 26.53 -9.77
N SER A 163 -23.53 26.65 -9.69
CA SER A 163 -24.48 26.03 -10.63
C SER A 163 -24.35 26.50 -12.08
N ASP A 164 -23.64 27.61 -12.32
CA ASP A 164 -23.44 28.23 -13.63
C ASP A 164 -22.01 28.06 -14.18
N ALA A 165 -21.18 27.20 -13.56
CA ALA A 165 -19.80 26.98 -13.99
C ALA A 165 -19.70 26.21 -15.32
N THR A 166 -18.67 26.53 -16.09
CA THR A 166 -18.25 25.78 -17.28
C THR A 166 -16.77 25.44 -17.14
N PHE A 167 -16.39 24.18 -17.38
CA PHE A 167 -14.99 23.75 -17.28
C PHE A 167 -14.65 22.67 -18.32
N LEU A 168 -13.35 22.44 -18.54
CA LEU A 168 -12.84 21.45 -19.47
C LEU A 168 -12.50 20.15 -18.72
N VAL A 169 -12.85 19.02 -19.33
CA VAL A 169 -12.44 17.69 -18.91
C VAL A 169 -11.55 17.10 -20.01
N GLU A 170 -10.36 16.67 -19.64
CA GLU A 170 -9.47 15.93 -20.53
C GLU A 170 -9.53 14.44 -20.23
N VAL A 171 -9.72 13.63 -21.27
CA VAL A 171 -9.83 12.16 -21.19
C VAL A 171 -8.73 11.53 -22.01
N PHE A 172 -7.96 10.65 -21.38
CA PHE A 172 -6.98 9.79 -22.03
C PHE A 172 -7.53 8.37 -22.10
N ALA A 173 -7.43 7.71 -23.26
CA ALA A 173 -7.79 6.31 -23.44
C ALA A 173 -6.70 5.58 -24.23
N ALA A 174 -6.35 4.36 -23.81
CA ALA A 174 -5.29 3.56 -24.41
C ALA A 174 -5.65 2.06 -24.44
N ASP A 175 -5.22 1.36 -25.48
CA ASP A 175 -5.51 -0.05 -25.72
C ASP A 175 -4.40 -0.70 -26.57
N ASP A 176 -4.21 -2.01 -26.44
CA ASP A 176 -3.16 -2.74 -27.15
C ASP A 176 -3.46 -2.93 -28.64
N HIS A 177 -4.75 -2.94 -29.03
CA HIS A 177 -5.22 -3.16 -30.40
C HIS A 177 -5.96 -1.95 -31.00
N GLY A 178 -6.73 -1.20 -30.22
CA GLY A 178 -7.30 0.09 -30.59
C GLY A 178 -8.62 0.45 -29.87
N ILE A 179 -8.80 1.74 -29.62
CA ILE A 179 -10.04 2.30 -29.07
C ILE A 179 -11.09 2.49 -30.18
N SER A 180 -12.31 2.00 -29.94
CA SER A 180 -13.46 2.14 -30.86
C SER A 180 -14.46 3.22 -30.46
N ASP A 181 -14.60 3.50 -29.17
CA ASP A 181 -15.53 4.50 -28.64
C ASP A 181 -15.07 5.03 -27.28
N VAL A 182 -15.38 6.30 -27.01
CA VAL A 182 -15.18 6.96 -25.71
C VAL A 182 -16.37 7.88 -25.45
N ARG A 183 -16.97 7.74 -24.26
CA ARG A 183 -18.17 8.47 -23.83
C ARG A 183 -17.99 9.05 -22.42
N MET A 184 -18.56 10.22 -22.18
CA MET A 184 -18.73 10.75 -20.83
C MET A 184 -20.08 10.30 -20.29
N ARG A 185 -20.07 9.61 -19.15
CA ARG A 185 -21.29 9.29 -18.39
C ARG A 185 -21.44 10.30 -17.26
N ILE A 186 -22.61 10.91 -17.17
CA ILE A 186 -22.98 11.91 -16.17
C ILE A 186 -24.25 11.44 -15.49
N GLU A 187 -24.23 11.36 -14.17
CA GLU A 187 -25.36 10.96 -13.35
C GLU A 187 -25.78 12.12 -12.43
N HIS A 188 -27.08 12.41 -12.42
CA HIS A 188 -27.67 13.40 -11.53
C HIS A 188 -29.08 12.96 -11.10
N ALA A 189 -29.30 12.88 -9.79
CA ALA A 189 -30.61 12.56 -9.20
C ALA A 189 -31.27 11.24 -9.69
N GLY A 190 -30.45 10.26 -10.09
CA GLY A 190 -30.91 8.96 -10.62
C GLY A 190 -31.14 8.94 -12.13
N ASP A 191 -31.00 10.09 -12.81
CA ASP A 191 -30.97 10.16 -14.26
C ASP A 191 -29.52 10.02 -14.76
N ASN A 192 -29.32 9.18 -15.78
CA ASN A 192 -28.04 8.91 -16.41
C ASN A 192 -28.03 9.45 -17.84
N GLU A 193 -27.02 10.25 -18.17
CA GLU A 193 -26.76 10.75 -19.52
C GLU A 193 -25.40 10.24 -20.01
N GLU A 194 -25.32 9.86 -21.28
CA GLU A 194 -24.08 9.45 -21.93
C GLU A 194 -23.86 10.27 -23.20
N GLU A 195 -22.70 10.92 -23.29
CA GLU A 195 -22.32 11.76 -24.42
C GLU A 195 -21.05 11.21 -25.08
N THR A 196 -21.12 10.90 -26.37
CA THR A 196 -19.96 10.43 -27.15
C THR A 196 -18.99 11.58 -27.41
N ILE A 197 -17.75 11.39 -26.97
CA ILE A 197 -16.63 12.32 -27.18
C ILE A 197 -15.57 11.76 -28.14
N PHE A 198 -15.76 10.51 -28.59
CA PHE A 198 -14.87 9.86 -29.54
C PHE A 198 -14.77 10.58 -30.88
N VAL A 199 -13.56 10.56 -31.46
CA VAL A 199 -13.26 11.13 -32.78
C VAL A 199 -12.47 10.12 -33.60
N GLU A 200 -12.96 9.77 -34.79
CA GLU A 200 -12.25 8.90 -35.76
C GLU A 200 -10.90 9.51 -36.22
N PRO A 201 -9.90 8.69 -36.58
CA PRO A 201 -9.92 7.22 -36.76
C PRO A 201 -9.67 6.43 -35.47
N MET A 202 -9.87 5.11 -35.51
CA MET A 202 -9.51 4.20 -34.40
C MET A 202 -7.99 4.10 -34.24
N GLU A 203 -7.51 4.39 -33.04
CA GLU A 203 -6.10 4.48 -32.67
C GLU A 203 -5.87 3.75 -31.36
N LYS A 204 -4.62 3.33 -31.11
CA LYS A 204 -4.24 2.68 -29.85
C LYS A 204 -4.29 3.62 -28.65
N GLU A 205 -4.11 4.92 -28.88
CA GLU A 205 -4.14 5.94 -27.84
C GLU A 205 -4.94 7.14 -28.34
N LYS A 206 -5.75 7.74 -27.46
CA LYS A 206 -6.51 8.96 -27.73
C LYS A 206 -6.46 9.92 -26.54
N ARG A 207 -6.34 11.21 -26.86
CA ARG A 207 -6.58 12.33 -25.94
C ARG A 207 -7.77 13.11 -26.47
N LEU A 208 -8.82 13.20 -25.66
CA LEU A 208 -10.09 13.81 -26.00
C LEU A 208 -10.41 14.88 -24.97
N THR A 209 -11.14 15.91 -25.40
CA THR A 209 -11.55 17.01 -24.53
C THR A 209 -13.07 17.13 -24.54
N PHE A 210 -13.66 17.27 -23.37
CA PHE A 210 -15.09 17.47 -23.17
C PHE A 210 -15.33 18.79 -22.43
N VAL A 211 -16.23 19.63 -22.94
CA VAL A 211 -16.62 20.87 -22.25
C VAL A 211 -17.85 20.57 -21.41
N PHE A 212 -17.70 20.68 -20.09
CA PHE A 212 -18.77 20.45 -19.14
C PHE A 212 -19.41 21.80 -18.78
N ASP A 213 -20.66 22.03 -19.23
CA ASP A 213 -21.43 23.23 -18.90
C ASP A 213 -22.56 22.90 -17.91
N LEU A 214 -22.47 23.42 -16.68
CA LEU A 214 -23.47 23.20 -15.65
C LEU A 214 -24.77 23.98 -15.92
N ASN A 215 -24.73 25.04 -16.74
CA ASN A 215 -25.90 25.85 -17.08
C ASN A 215 -26.97 25.07 -17.86
N ASP A 216 -26.57 24.02 -18.58
CA ASP A 216 -27.46 23.19 -19.36
C ASP A 216 -28.38 22.32 -18.48
N ARG A 217 -28.15 22.34 -17.15
CA ARG A 217 -28.83 21.49 -16.18
C ARG A 217 -29.56 22.32 -15.12
N PRO A 218 -30.78 21.90 -14.70
CA PRO A 218 -31.52 22.58 -13.65
C PRO A 218 -30.93 22.23 -12.26
N LEU A 219 -29.75 22.78 -11.95
CA LEU A 219 -29.02 22.50 -10.71
C LEU A 219 -29.37 23.51 -9.60
N ALA A 220 -29.51 23.01 -8.38
CA ALA A 220 -29.68 23.81 -7.18
C ALA A 220 -28.45 23.68 -6.25
N VAL A 221 -28.29 24.65 -5.36
CA VAL A 221 -27.27 24.56 -4.30
C VAL A 221 -27.52 23.31 -3.44
N GLY A 222 -26.48 22.51 -3.28
CA GLY A 222 -26.51 21.24 -2.57
C GLY A 222 -26.70 20.02 -3.48
N ASP A 223 -26.91 20.21 -4.80
CA ASP A 223 -26.93 19.10 -5.75
C ASP A 223 -25.53 18.54 -5.99
N VAL A 224 -25.47 17.27 -6.39
CA VAL A 224 -24.24 16.56 -6.67
C VAL A 224 -24.37 15.85 -8.01
N LEU A 225 -23.39 16.06 -8.89
CA LEU A 225 -23.25 15.30 -10.13
C LEU A 225 -22.12 14.29 -9.97
N THR A 226 -22.33 13.09 -10.47
CA THR A 226 -21.29 12.07 -10.60
C THR A 226 -20.90 11.98 -12.06
N TYR A 227 -19.61 12.00 -12.38
CA TYR A 227 -19.15 11.87 -13.77
C TYR A 227 -17.96 10.93 -13.90
N MET A 228 -17.90 10.23 -15.03
CA MET A 228 -16.84 9.30 -15.40
C MET A 228 -16.71 9.19 -16.92
N ALA A 229 -15.54 8.80 -17.41
CA ALA A 229 -15.33 8.44 -18.81
C ALA A 229 -15.46 6.92 -18.98
N LEU A 230 -16.02 6.50 -20.11
CA LEU A 230 -16.15 5.11 -20.53
C LEU A 230 -15.41 4.94 -21.86
N ALA A 231 -14.61 3.89 -22.02
CA ALA A 231 -13.93 3.56 -23.26
C ALA A 231 -14.19 2.11 -23.67
N SER A 232 -14.35 1.89 -24.97
CA SER A 232 -14.51 0.56 -25.56
C SER A 232 -13.38 0.27 -26.55
N ASP A 233 -12.87 -0.95 -26.50
CA ASP A 233 -11.86 -1.47 -27.44
C ASP A 233 -12.49 -1.84 -28.80
N ASN A 234 -11.68 -2.41 -29.68
CA ASN A 234 -12.12 -2.91 -30.98
C ASN A 234 -12.20 -4.44 -31.06
N LYS A 235 -12.26 -5.13 -29.92
CA LYS A 235 -12.35 -6.59 -29.85
C LYS A 235 -13.65 -7.08 -30.50
N GLU A 236 -13.55 -8.19 -31.24
CA GLU A 236 -14.69 -8.87 -31.85
C GLU A 236 -14.84 -10.28 -31.24
N PRO A 237 -16.07 -10.79 -31.03
CA PRO A 237 -17.36 -10.23 -31.45
C PRO A 237 -17.97 -9.19 -30.49
N GLU A 238 -17.50 -9.13 -29.25
CA GLU A 238 -17.95 -8.19 -28.23
C GLU A 238 -16.77 -7.34 -27.78
N SER A 239 -16.96 -6.02 -27.81
CA SER A 239 -15.97 -5.07 -27.33
C SER A 239 -15.91 -5.09 -25.80
N GLN A 240 -14.72 -4.97 -25.22
CA GLN A 240 -14.57 -4.79 -23.79
C GLN A 240 -14.78 -3.31 -23.43
N LEU A 241 -15.37 -3.06 -22.27
CA LEU A 241 -15.68 -1.73 -21.76
C LEU A 241 -14.87 -1.49 -20.49
N ALA A 242 -14.22 -0.34 -20.41
CA ALA A 242 -13.58 0.15 -19.20
C ALA A 242 -14.11 1.53 -18.82
N ARG A 243 -13.89 1.91 -17.56
CA ARG A 243 -14.26 3.20 -17.02
C ARG A 243 -13.10 3.86 -16.31
N SER A 244 -13.16 5.19 -16.22
CA SER A 244 -12.24 5.96 -15.40
C SER A 244 -12.62 5.86 -13.91
N GLU A 245 -11.79 6.50 -13.09
CA GLU A 245 -12.18 6.94 -11.76
C GLU A 245 -13.46 7.78 -11.79
N ILE A 246 -14.14 7.79 -10.65
CA ILE A 246 -15.42 8.47 -10.47
C ILE A 246 -15.21 9.74 -9.67
N TYR A 247 -15.67 10.84 -10.25
CA TYR A 247 -15.55 12.16 -9.67
C TYR A 247 -16.91 12.78 -9.39
N PHE A 248 -16.93 13.64 -8.38
CA PHE A 248 -18.14 14.31 -7.92
C PHE A 248 -18.02 15.83 -8.10
N ILE A 249 -19.09 16.46 -8.58
CA ILE A 249 -19.25 17.91 -8.61
C ILE A 249 -20.29 18.28 -7.56
N GLU A 250 -19.86 18.92 -6.48
CA GLU A 250 -20.75 19.47 -5.46
C GLU A 250 -21.13 20.90 -5.86
N VAL A 251 -22.43 21.15 -6.05
CA VAL A 251 -22.95 22.46 -6.43
C VAL A 251 -23.07 23.32 -5.17
N LEU A 252 -22.09 24.20 -4.95
CA LEU A 252 -22.02 25.07 -3.77
C LEU A 252 -22.01 26.55 -4.19
N PRO A 253 -22.50 27.47 -3.35
CA PRO A 253 -22.41 28.89 -3.64
C PRO A 253 -20.93 29.32 -3.71
N PRO A 254 -20.56 30.27 -4.59
CA PRO A 254 -19.18 30.71 -4.71
C PRO A 254 -18.65 31.23 -3.37
N GLU A 255 -17.40 30.90 -3.06
CA GLU A 255 -16.70 31.46 -1.92
C GLU A 255 -16.50 32.97 -2.16
N GLY A 256 -17.45 33.79 -1.70
CA GLY A 256 -17.24 35.22 -1.63
C GLY A 256 -16.17 35.50 -0.58
N ASN A 257 -15.10 36.23 -0.97
CA ASN A 257 -14.00 36.69 -0.10
C ASN A 257 -14.48 36.87 1.36
N SER A 258 -14.15 35.90 2.19
CA SER A 258 -14.29 36.04 3.63
C SER A 258 -13.19 36.99 4.07
N THR A 259 -13.55 38.26 4.26
CA THR A 259 -12.83 39.10 5.20
C THR A 259 -12.91 38.42 6.56
N ASP A 260 -11.78 37.95 7.06
CA ASP A 260 -11.64 37.44 8.41
C ASP A 260 -12.09 38.53 9.38
N ALA A 261 -13.27 38.35 9.96
CA ALA A 261 -13.77 39.20 11.02
C ALA A 261 -13.28 38.61 12.34
N ASP A 262 -12.18 39.18 12.82
CA ASP A 262 -11.71 39.01 14.19
C ASP A 262 -12.79 39.47 15.20
N GLY A 263 -12.88 38.78 16.33
CA GLY A 263 -13.59 39.26 17.52
C GLY A 263 -14.79 38.43 18.00
N GLY A 264 -14.54 37.57 18.98
CA GLY A 264 -15.43 37.45 20.11
C GLY A 264 -15.48 36.08 20.75
N ASP A 265 -14.67 35.93 21.80
CA ASP A 265 -14.82 34.97 22.90
C ASP A 265 -16.32 34.77 23.23
N MET A 266 -16.81 33.55 23.01
CA MET A 266 -18.12 33.11 23.48
C MET A 266 -18.02 31.66 23.88
N GLU A 267 -17.97 31.43 25.20
CA GLU A 267 -18.31 30.17 25.85
C GLU A 267 -19.68 29.70 25.32
N GLY A 268 -19.64 28.70 24.45
CA GLY A 268 -20.78 27.97 23.95
C GLY A 268 -20.27 26.73 23.27
N GLU A 269 -20.17 25.63 24.02
CA GLU A 269 -19.95 24.28 23.50
C GLU A 269 -21.08 23.91 22.51
N SER A 270 -20.98 24.33 21.25
CA SER A 270 -21.71 23.69 20.16
C SER A 270 -20.74 22.74 19.47
N LYS A 271 -20.86 21.45 19.75
CA LYS A 271 -20.20 20.38 19.00
C LYS A 271 -20.47 20.59 17.51
N GLU A 272 -19.42 20.71 16.71
CA GLU A 272 -19.57 20.80 15.26
C GLU A 272 -20.07 19.46 14.71
N ILE A 273 -21.13 19.49 13.89
CA ILE A 273 -21.69 18.28 13.27
C ILE A 273 -20.71 17.86 12.15
N PRO A 274 -20.18 16.62 12.16
CA PRO A 274 -19.12 16.17 11.24
C PRO A 274 -19.67 15.82 9.84
N VAL A 275 -20.39 16.75 9.20
CA VAL A 275 -21.09 16.51 7.93
C VAL A 275 -20.12 16.18 6.79
N ARG A 276 -18.91 16.78 6.78
CA ARG A 276 -17.92 16.52 5.74
C ARG A 276 -17.40 15.09 5.75
N ASP A 277 -17.23 14.51 6.94
CA ASP A 277 -16.81 13.11 7.08
C ASP A 277 -17.88 12.17 6.52
N PHE A 278 -19.16 12.46 6.78
CA PHE A 278 -20.27 11.71 6.20
C PHE A 278 -20.28 11.80 4.66
N ILE A 279 -20.10 13.00 4.10
CA ILE A 279 -20.00 13.19 2.64
C ILE A 279 -18.89 12.33 2.04
N ASN A 280 -17.69 12.37 2.64
CA ASN A 280 -16.54 11.62 2.15
C ASN A 280 -16.76 10.10 2.27
N LYS A 281 -17.36 9.62 3.36
CA LYS A 281 -17.73 8.21 3.53
C LYS A 281 -18.77 7.76 2.50
N THR A 282 -19.79 8.58 2.23
CA THR A 282 -20.79 8.25 1.19
C THR A 282 -20.17 8.20 -0.21
N LYS A 283 -19.28 9.15 -0.56
CA LYS A 283 -18.54 9.08 -1.84
C LYS A 283 -17.69 7.82 -1.95
N LYS A 284 -17.03 7.41 -0.86
CA LYS A 284 -16.27 6.15 -0.82
C LYS A 284 -17.18 4.95 -1.07
N ILE A 285 -18.35 4.90 -0.44
CA ILE A 285 -19.34 3.84 -0.67
C ILE A 285 -19.73 3.80 -2.15
N ILE A 286 -20.05 4.94 -2.77
CA ILE A 286 -20.41 5.00 -4.20
C ILE A 286 -19.26 4.47 -5.09
N ARG A 287 -18.02 4.93 -4.87
CA ARG A 287 -16.85 4.46 -5.65
C ARG A 287 -16.67 2.95 -5.51
N SER A 288 -16.65 2.45 -4.27
CA SER A 288 -16.52 1.02 -3.97
C SER A 288 -17.66 0.18 -4.56
N THR A 289 -18.89 0.71 -4.64
CA THR A 289 -20.02 0.02 -5.30
C THR A 289 -19.75 -0.15 -6.79
N TYR A 290 -19.26 0.89 -7.46
CA TYR A 290 -18.88 0.79 -8.86
C TYR A 290 -17.66 -0.13 -9.08
N ASP A 291 -16.72 -0.20 -8.15
CA ASP A 291 -15.60 -1.16 -8.23
C ASP A 291 -16.10 -2.59 -8.09
N ALA A 292 -17.02 -2.84 -7.16
CA ALA A 292 -17.66 -4.13 -6.97
C ALA A 292 -18.51 -4.57 -8.18
N LEU A 293 -19.08 -3.63 -8.92
CA LEU A 293 -19.81 -3.91 -10.16
C LEU A 293 -18.90 -4.36 -11.32
N LEU A 294 -17.61 -3.99 -11.30
CA LEU A 294 -16.61 -4.42 -12.30
C LEU A 294 -16.02 -5.80 -12.02
N GLU A 295 -16.17 -6.33 -10.80
CA GLU A 295 -15.63 -7.62 -10.41
C GLU A 295 -16.36 -8.76 -11.13
N THR A 296 -15.59 -9.63 -11.78
CA THR A 296 -16.10 -10.76 -12.58
C THR A 296 -16.18 -12.05 -11.76
N GLU A 297 -15.39 -12.16 -10.68
CA GLU A 297 -15.46 -13.29 -9.76
C GLU A 297 -16.61 -13.13 -8.74
N GLU A 298 -17.62 -14.00 -8.85
CA GLU A 298 -18.83 -13.98 -8.01
C GLU A 298 -18.51 -13.96 -6.50
N ILE A 299 -17.52 -14.74 -6.05
CA ILE A 299 -17.10 -14.79 -4.63
C ILE A 299 -16.51 -13.46 -4.16
N LYS A 300 -15.72 -12.79 -5.00
CA LYS A 300 -15.12 -11.49 -4.66
C LYS A 300 -16.19 -10.40 -4.66
N LYS A 301 -17.08 -10.41 -5.64
CA LYS A 301 -18.24 -9.52 -5.73
C LYS A 301 -19.13 -9.63 -4.50
N ASP A 302 -19.45 -10.85 -4.07
CA ASP A 302 -20.24 -11.11 -2.85
C ASP A 302 -19.58 -10.55 -1.59
N ARG A 303 -18.25 -10.75 -1.46
CA ARG A 303 -17.49 -10.21 -0.34
C ARG A 303 -17.49 -8.68 -0.33
N LEU A 304 -17.35 -8.05 -1.49
CA LEU A 304 -17.40 -6.60 -1.63
C LEU A 304 -18.80 -6.07 -1.29
N ALA A 305 -19.86 -6.76 -1.71
CA ALA A 305 -21.24 -6.40 -1.35
C ALA A 305 -21.50 -6.43 0.17
N VAL A 306 -20.98 -7.46 0.86
CA VAL A 306 -21.05 -7.54 2.33
C VAL A 306 -20.24 -6.41 2.99
N ALA A 307 -19.05 -6.09 2.48
CA ALA A 307 -18.24 -4.99 3.00
C ALA A 307 -18.94 -3.63 2.82
N LEU A 308 -19.54 -3.39 1.65
CA LEU A 308 -20.34 -2.19 1.35
C LEU A 308 -21.55 -2.06 2.28
N SER A 309 -22.26 -3.16 2.52
CA SER A 309 -23.38 -3.19 3.48
C SER A 309 -22.91 -2.83 4.90
N SER A 310 -21.75 -3.36 5.33
CA SER A 310 -21.14 -3.02 6.61
C SER A 310 -20.71 -1.55 6.70
N ASP A 311 -20.13 -1.00 5.63
CA ASP A 311 -19.72 0.42 5.58
C ASP A 311 -20.94 1.35 5.64
N ALA A 312 -22.02 1.01 4.91
CA ALA A 312 -23.29 1.74 4.96
C ALA A 312 -23.95 1.66 6.34
N LEU A 313 -23.93 0.49 6.99
CA LEU A 313 -24.41 0.31 8.37
C LEU A 313 -23.59 1.12 9.38
N GLY A 314 -22.27 1.15 9.23
CA GLY A 314 -21.38 1.96 10.04
C GLY A 314 -21.72 3.45 9.93
N LEU A 315 -21.86 3.96 8.70
CA LEU A 315 -22.25 5.34 8.44
C LEU A 315 -23.64 5.67 9.00
N LYS A 316 -24.62 4.79 8.81
CA LYS A 316 -25.97 4.91 9.40
C LYS A 316 -25.90 5.06 10.92
N HIS A 317 -25.13 4.23 11.61
CA HIS A 317 -24.97 4.31 13.07
C HIS A 317 -24.34 5.62 13.52
N GLU A 318 -23.32 6.10 12.81
CA GLU A 318 -22.70 7.39 13.12
C GLU A 318 -23.66 8.56 12.93
N MET A 319 -24.41 8.59 11.82
CA MET A 319 -25.41 9.62 11.54
C MET A 319 -26.55 9.60 12.56
N THR A 320 -27.03 8.40 12.94
CA THR A 320 -28.05 8.22 14.00
C THR A 320 -27.53 8.73 15.34
N LYS A 321 -26.30 8.38 15.70
CA LYS A 321 -25.67 8.85 16.94
C LYS A 321 -25.55 10.38 16.97
N VAL A 322 -25.12 11.00 15.87
CA VAL A 322 -25.03 12.45 15.76
C VAL A 322 -26.41 13.10 15.84
N TYR A 323 -27.42 12.49 15.25
CA TYR A 323 -28.81 12.95 15.39
C TYR A 323 -29.27 12.90 16.86
N ASP A 324 -29.11 11.76 17.53
CA ASP A 324 -29.52 11.56 18.93
C ASP A 324 -28.78 12.50 19.90
N GLU A 325 -27.49 12.71 19.69
CA GLU A 325 -26.68 13.62 20.53
C GLU A 325 -27.08 15.09 20.38
N ASN A 326 -27.72 15.47 19.27
CA ASN A 326 -28.10 16.84 18.95
C ASN A 326 -29.63 17.02 18.84
N GLU A 327 -30.40 16.08 19.37
CA GLU A 327 -31.86 16.09 19.30
C GLU A 327 -32.44 17.39 19.89
N GLY A 328 -33.25 18.11 19.09
CA GLY A 328 -33.84 19.39 19.46
C GLY A 328 -32.88 20.60 19.45
N ALA A 329 -31.61 20.40 19.10
CA ALA A 329 -30.60 21.44 18.94
C ALA A 329 -30.28 21.78 17.48
N PHE A 330 -30.86 21.05 16.51
CA PHE A 330 -30.69 21.35 15.09
C PHE A 330 -31.31 22.70 14.73
N PRO A 331 -30.56 23.60 14.06
CA PRO A 331 -31.10 24.87 13.62
C PRO A 331 -32.00 24.68 12.40
N ILE A 332 -32.93 25.62 12.22
CA ILE A 332 -33.73 25.74 10.99
C ILE A 332 -33.12 26.85 10.15
N VAL A 333 -32.69 26.53 8.93
CA VAL A 333 -32.07 27.48 7.99
C VAL A 333 -32.94 27.55 6.73
N ASP A 334 -33.33 28.75 6.31
CA ASP A 334 -34.25 28.97 5.18
C ASP A 334 -35.58 28.18 5.25
N GLY A 335 -36.03 27.85 6.47
CA GLY A 335 -37.25 27.04 6.69
C GLY A 335 -37.05 25.53 6.56
N ILE A 336 -35.81 25.07 6.38
CA ILE A 336 -35.43 23.65 6.35
C ILE A 336 -34.82 23.26 7.69
N ASP A 337 -35.33 22.19 8.30
CA ASP A 337 -34.77 21.62 9.52
C ASP A 337 -33.55 20.75 9.18
N LEU A 338 -32.39 21.11 9.72
CA LEU A 338 -31.15 20.37 9.47
C LEU A 338 -31.18 18.95 10.06
N GLY A 339 -31.94 18.73 11.14
CA GLY A 339 -32.15 17.39 11.70
C GLY A 339 -33.00 16.51 10.78
N GLU A 340 -33.98 17.09 10.09
CA GLU A 340 -34.79 16.38 9.09
C GLU A 340 -33.92 15.94 7.90
N LEU A 341 -33.03 16.81 7.41
CA LEU A 341 -32.08 16.45 6.34
C LEU A 341 -31.14 15.30 6.75
N LEU A 342 -30.62 15.32 7.98
CA LEU A 342 -29.75 14.25 8.49
C LEU A 342 -30.53 12.93 8.62
N ASN A 343 -31.79 12.98 9.06
CA ASN A 343 -32.67 11.80 9.11
C ASN A 343 -32.99 11.24 7.72
N GLU A 344 -33.30 12.09 6.74
CA GLU A 344 -33.53 11.67 5.36
C GLU A 344 -32.28 11.01 4.76
N ALA A 345 -31.09 11.58 5.02
CA ALA A 345 -29.83 10.98 4.61
C ALA A 345 -29.60 9.62 5.28
N THR A 346 -29.95 9.49 6.57
CA THR A 346 -29.88 8.24 7.34
C THR A 346 -30.83 7.17 6.80
N TYR A 347 -32.04 7.57 6.39
CA TYR A 347 -33.01 6.69 5.75
C TYR A 347 -32.49 6.13 4.41
N HIS A 348 -31.89 6.99 3.58
CA HIS A 348 -31.35 6.56 2.29
C HIS A 348 -30.12 5.66 2.43
N ILE A 349 -29.23 5.91 3.40
CA ILE A 349 -28.06 5.04 3.61
C ILE A 349 -28.47 3.67 4.17
N GLU A 350 -29.56 3.60 4.94
CA GLU A 350 -30.18 2.33 5.31
C GLU A 350 -30.71 1.54 4.10
N GLN A 351 -31.27 2.21 3.08
CA GLN A 351 -31.64 1.50 1.85
C GLN A 351 -30.40 0.97 1.12
N THR A 352 -29.32 1.73 1.11
CA THR A 352 -28.02 1.28 0.56
C THR A 352 -27.50 0.05 1.29
N GLU A 353 -27.53 0.05 2.63
CA GLU A 353 -27.19 -1.09 3.48
C GLU A 353 -27.97 -2.35 3.06
N ILE A 354 -29.29 -2.23 2.91
CA ILE A 354 -30.19 -3.33 2.56
C ILE A 354 -29.88 -3.86 1.16
N TYR A 355 -29.83 -2.98 0.14
CA TYR A 355 -29.57 -3.40 -1.23
C TYR A 355 -28.18 -4.03 -1.39
N ALA A 356 -27.14 -3.45 -0.78
CA ALA A 356 -25.81 -4.05 -0.79
C ALA A 356 -25.78 -5.40 -0.07
N GLY A 357 -26.49 -5.53 1.06
CA GLY A 357 -26.61 -6.79 1.81
C GLY A 357 -27.35 -7.88 1.04
N ASP A 358 -28.33 -7.50 0.21
CA ASP A 358 -29.07 -8.39 -0.68
C ASP A 358 -28.37 -8.62 -2.03
N GLN A 359 -27.10 -8.19 -2.18
CA GLN A 359 -26.28 -8.30 -3.40
C GLN A 359 -26.85 -7.53 -4.62
N MET A 360 -27.76 -6.58 -4.37
CA MET A 360 -28.37 -5.68 -5.34
C MET A 360 -27.54 -4.38 -5.44
N LEU A 361 -26.29 -4.52 -5.90
CA LEU A 361 -25.32 -3.42 -5.92
C LEU A 361 -25.74 -2.25 -6.81
N GLU A 362 -26.33 -2.54 -7.97
CA GLU A 362 -26.79 -1.50 -8.90
C GLU A 362 -27.94 -0.69 -8.28
N GLU A 363 -28.88 -1.35 -7.62
CA GLU A 363 -29.99 -0.73 -6.92
C GLU A 363 -29.56 0.05 -5.67
N SER A 364 -28.36 -0.22 -5.15
CA SER A 364 -27.79 0.53 -4.01
C SER A 364 -27.21 1.90 -4.39
N LEU A 365 -26.93 2.15 -5.68
CA LEU A 365 -26.34 3.41 -6.15
C LEU A 365 -27.31 4.60 -6.01
N GLU A 366 -28.56 4.44 -6.40
CA GLU A 366 -29.58 5.50 -6.31
C GLU A 366 -29.77 6.00 -4.85
N PRO A 367 -29.99 5.15 -3.83
CA PRO A 367 -30.06 5.60 -2.45
C PRO A 367 -28.74 6.19 -1.94
N SER A 368 -27.59 5.67 -2.36
CA SER A 368 -26.27 6.26 -2.00
C SER A 368 -26.14 7.69 -2.53
N GLY A 369 -26.52 7.93 -3.78
CA GLY A 369 -26.54 9.26 -4.39
C GLY A 369 -27.50 10.21 -3.68
N LYS A 370 -28.67 9.73 -3.25
CA LYS A 370 -29.62 10.52 -2.44
C LYS A 370 -29.05 10.89 -1.07
N THR A 371 -28.39 9.96 -0.37
CA THR A 371 -27.68 10.25 0.89
C THR A 371 -26.64 11.36 0.67
N LEU A 372 -25.80 11.22 -0.36
CA LEU A 372 -24.74 12.20 -0.66
C LEU A 372 -25.33 13.59 -0.90
N ARG A 373 -26.38 13.69 -1.73
CA ARG A 373 -27.07 14.96 -2.00
C ARG A 373 -27.61 15.60 -0.72
N LYS A 374 -28.26 14.83 0.16
CA LYS A 374 -28.82 15.35 1.41
C LYS A 374 -27.73 15.87 2.36
N LEU A 375 -26.61 15.18 2.44
CA LEU A 375 -25.45 15.61 3.23
C LEU A 375 -24.79 16.89 2.67
N VAL A 376 -24.66 17.01 1.34
CA VAL A 376 -24.12 18.23 0.71
C VAL A 376 -25.09 19.42 0.89
N GLN A 377 -26.41 19.20 0.79
CA GLN A 377 -27.42 20.21 1.14
C GLN A 377 -27.30 20.67 2.60
N LEU A 378 -27.17 19.72 3.53
CA LEU A 378 -26.96 19.99 4.96
C LEU A 378 -25.70 20.85 5.17
N TYR A 379 -24.59 20.48 4.52
CA TYR A 379 -23.33 21.23 4.58
C TYR A 379 -23.48 22.66 4.03
N ALA A 380 -24.10 22.84 2.87
CA ALA A 380 -24.31 24.15 2.25
C ALA A 380 -25.15 25.09 3.15
N LEU A 381 -26.19 24.56 3.79
CA LEU A 381 -27.04 25.33 4.72
C LEU A 381 -26.28 25.71 6.01
N MET A 382 -25.46 24.81 6.56
CA MET A 382 -24.60 25.11 7.71
C MET A 382 -23.60 26.23 7.40
N GLN A 383 -22.94 26.17 6.23
CA GLN A 383 -22.00 27.20 5.80
C GLN A 383 -22.69 28.56 5.63
N LYS A 384 -23.92 28.57 5.07
CA LYS A 384 -24.73 29.79 4.95
C LYS A 384 -25.07 30.39 6.32
N MET A 385 -25.44 29.56 7.30
CA MET A 385 -25.73 30.00 8.67
C MET A 385 -24.50 30.63 9.33
N GLN A 386 -23.32 30.03 9.21
CA GLN A 386 -22.07 30.58 9.74
C GLN A 386 -21.78 31.97 9.11
N LYS A 387 -21.93 32.12 7.80
CA LYS A 387 -21.78 33.40 7.09
C LYS A 387 -22.82 34.47 7.50
N GLN A 388 -24.02 34.07 7.90
CA GLN A 388 -25.04 35.02 8.41
C GLN A 388 -24.77 35.44 9.85
N LYS A 389 -24.27 34.53 10.70
CA LYS A 389 -23.85 34.86 12.09
C LYS A 389 -22.67 35.84 12.11
N SER A 390 -21.74 35.74 11.16
CA SER A 390 -20.62 36.69 11.04
C SER A 390 -21.03 38.08 10.53
N LYS A 391 -22.01 38.18 9.62
CA LYS A 391 -22.55 39.47 9.15
C LYS A 391 -23.47 40.21 10.13
N GLY A 392 -24.04 39.53 11.12
CA GLY A 392 -25.01 40.10 12.06
C GLY A 392 -24.44 40.94 13.22
N LYS A 393 -23.10 41.14 13.28
CA LYS A 393 -22.43 41.73 14.46
C LYS A 393 -21.68 43.04 14.19
N GLY A 394 -21.97 43.73 13.07
CA GLY A 394 -21.35 45.01 12.72
C GLY A 394 -22.35 46.08 12.25
N GLU A 395 -23.10 46.67 13.18
CA GLU A 395 -23.69 48.01 12.99
C GLU A 395 -23.00 48.98 13.97
N GLY A 396 -22.03 49.73 13.44
CA GLY A 396 -21.33 50.80 14.12
C GLY A 396 -20.51 51.58 13.09
N GLU A 397 -20.89 52.84 12.90
CA GLU A 397 -20.43 53.78 11.87
C GLU A 397 -18.90 53.94 11.76
N GLY A 398 -18.40 54.08 10.53
CA GLY A 398 -17.05 54.55 10.26
C GLY A 398 -16.65 54.46 8.78
N GLU A 399 -16.86 55.55 8.03
CA GLU A 399 -16.22 55.79 6.73
C GLU A 399 -14.69 55.78 6.88
N SER A 400 -13.98 54.95 6.11
CA SER A 400 -12.70 55.35 5.49
C SER A 400 -12.30 54.40 4.35
N GLU A 401 -11.96 55.02 3.22
CA GLU A 401 -11.32 54.43 2.03
C GLU A 401 -9.88 53.95 2.32
N GLU A 402 -9.46 52.96 1.52
CA GLU A 402 -8.11 52.65 1.02
C GLU A 402 -6.91 52.76 1.97
N THR A 403 -6.22 51.65 2.21
CA THR A 403 -4.91 51.35 1.58
C THR A 403 -4.49 49.92 1.91
N ALA A 404 -3.99 49.23 0.88
CA ALA A 404 -3.34 47.94 1.00
C ALA A 404 -1.97 48.11 1.68
N ASP A 405 -1.68 47.28 2.66
CA ASP A 405 -0.33 46.80 2.92
C ASP A 405 -0.42 45.35 3.41
N ASP A 406 0.48 44.56 2.86
CA ASP A 406 0.57 43.11 2.85
C ASP A 406 1.55 42.72 3.96
N ASP A 407 1.04 42.29 5.12
CA ASP A 407 1.84 41.71 6.20
C ASP A 407 1.04 40.53 6.78
N GLN A 408 1.29 39.34 6.23
CA GLN A 408 0.87 38.07 6.83
C GLN A 408 1.86 37.72 7.95
N GLU A 409 1.48 37.99 9.21
CA GLU A 409 2.08 37.30 10.35
C GLU A 409 1.42 35.90 10.52
N PRO A 410 2.18 34.84 10.84
CA PRO A 410 1.66 33.47 10.94
C PRO A 410 0.75 33.31 12.16
N GLN A 411 -0.37 32.60 11.98
CA GLN A 411 -1.30 32.22 13.05
C GLN A 411 -0.59 31.43 14.16
N GLU A 412 -0.70 31.91 15.39
CA GLU A 412 -0.28 31.21 16.59
C GLU A 412 -1.14 29.96 16.82
N GLN A 413 -0.48 28.79 16.84
CA GLN A 413 -1.04 27.53 17.34
C GLN A 413 -1.27 27.64 18.86
N GLU A 414 -2.36 27.05 19.38
CA GLU A 414 -2.48 26.78 20.82
C GLU A 414 -1.21 26.03 21.30
N PRO A 415 -0.71 26.30 22.53
CA PRO A 415 0.59 25.80 22.95
C PRO A 415 0.59 24.27 22.96
N GLY A 416 1.31 23.68 22.01
CA GLY A 416 1.55 22.25 21.94
C GLY A 416 2.14 21.74 23.25
N LYS A 417 1.67 20.57 23.71
CA LYS A 417 2.29 19.88 24.86
C LYS A 417 3.76 19.60 24.54
N ASP A 418 4.61 19.62 25.56
CA ASP A 418 6.02 19.26 25.44
C ASP A 418 6.15 17.83 24.88
N PRO A 419 6.85 17.63 23.74
CA PRO A 419 7.08 16.31 23.14
C PRO A 419 7.67 15.29 24.12
N ALA A 420 8.49 15.74 25.07
CA ALA A 420 9.06 14.87 26.10
C ALA A 420 8.00 14.37 27.11
N GLU A 421 7.00 15.19 27.41
CA GLU A 421 5.87 14.80 28.26
C GLU A 421 4.97 13.81 27.53
N GLU A 422 4.70 14.05 26.24
CA GLU A 422 3.91 13.16 25.39
C GLU A 422 4.55 11.77 25.26
N LEU A 423 5.86 11.68 25.01
CA LEU A 423 6.60 10.42 25.00
C LEU A 423 6.47 9.65 26.33
N ARG A 424 6.53 10.35 27.47
CA ARG A 424 6.38 9.71 28.79
C ARG A 424 4.97 9.20 29.03
N GLU A 425 3.95 9.89 28.53
CA GLU A 425 2.57 9.41 28.60
C GLU A 425 2.39 8.15 27.73
N LEU A 426 2.86 8.19 26.49
CA LEU A 426 2.79 7.05 25.58
C LEU A 426 3.58 5.84 26.08
N ALA A 427 4.74 6.04 26.71
CA ALA A 427 5.51 4.95 27.33
C ALA A 427 4.72 4.23 28.43
N LYS A 428 3.98 4.98 29.26
CA LYS A 428 3.11 4.38 30.31
C LYS A 428 1.98 3.58 29.69
N ASP A 429 1.39 4.08 28.61
CA ASP A 429 0.29 3.40 27.92
C ASP A 429 0.79 2.15 27.19
N LEU A 430 1.99 2.21 26.60
CA LEU A 430 2.69 1.06 26.02
C LEU A 430 2.93 -0.05 27.05
N ASP A 431 3.41 0.30 28.25
CA ASP A 431 3.61 -0.65 29.34
C ASP A 431 2.31 -1.32 29.77
N LYS A 432 1.22 -0.54 29.90
CA LYS A 432 -0.12 -1.08 30.19
C LYS A 432 -0.57 -2.06 29.11
N LEU A 433 -0.43 -1.71 27.83
CA LEU A 433 -0.80 -2.59 26.72
C LEU A 433 0.04 -3.87 26.70
N LYS A 434 1.34 -3.78 26.97
CA LYS A 434 2.23 -4.95 27.12
C LYS A 434 1.80 -5.85 28.29
N GLU A 435 1.44 -5.28 29.44
CA GLU A 435 0.87 -6.04 30.56
C GLU A 435 -0.45 -6.72 30.17
N MET A 436 -1.37 -5.99 29.54
CA MET A 436 -2.66 -6.50 29.10
C MET A 436 -2.50 -7.66 28.09
N LYS A 437 -1.60 -7.53 27.12
CA LYS A 437 -1.28 -8.59 26.16
C LYS A 437 -0.70 -9.82 26.85
N ASN A 438 0.15 -9.63 27.84
CA ASN A 438 0.71 -10.74 28.63
C ASN A 438 -0.36 -11.44 29.48
N ARG A 439 -1.28 -10.68 30.09
CA ARG A 439 -2.45 -11.24 30.79
C ARG A 439 -3.35 -12.01 29.82
N GLN A 440 -3.66 -11.46 28.65
CA GLN A 440 -4.45 -12.14 27.61
C GLN A 440 -3.79 -13.45 27.19
N LYS A 441 -2.47 -13.45 26.92
CA LYS A 441 -1.71 -14.68 26.62
C LYS A 441 -1.78 -15.70 27.77
N GLY A 442 -1.81 -15.23 29.02
CA GLY A 442 -2.04 -16.06 30.21
C GLY A 442 -3.40 -16.75 30.17
N LEU A 443 -4.47 -15.97 29.96
CA LEU A 443 -5.83 -16.46 29.82
C LEU A 443 -5.97 -17.45 28.66
N ASN A 444 -5.36 -17.17 27.50
CA ASN A 444 -5.39 -18.08 26.35
C ASN A 444 -4.80 -19.46 26.68
N ARG A 445 -3.73 -19.52 27.48
CA ARG A 445 -3.15 -20.79 27.95
C ARG A 445 -4.08 -21.52 28.91
N GLU A 446 -4.79 -20.80 29.76
CA GLU A 446 -5.77 -21.39 30.68
C GLU A 446 -6.99 -21.91 29.93
N MET A 447 -7.51 -21.14 28.97
CA MET A 447 -8.57 -21.58 28.05
C MET A 447 -8.17 -22.84 27.29
N GLY A 448 -6.96 -22.89 26.73
CA GLY A 448 -6.44 -24.08 26.05
C GLY A 448 -6.34 -25.30 26.97
N ARG A 449 -5.85 -25.13 28.20
CA ARG A 449 -5.81 -26.23 29.20
C ARG A 449 -7.21 -26.69 29.59
N SER A 450 -8.15 -25.77 29.79
CA SER A 450 -9.55 -26.09 30.10
C SER A 450 -10.23 -26.81 28.92
N ALA A 451 -9.92 -26.42 27.69
CA ALA A 451 -10.39 -27.05 26.46
C ALA A 451 -9.84 -28.48 26.23
N GLU A 452 -8.58 -28.71 26.58
CA GLU A 452 -7.92 -30.03 26.53
C GLU A 452 -8.44 -30.96 27.63
N ALA A 453 -8.62 -30.45 28.85
CA ALA A 453 -9.05 -31.22 30.01
C ALA A 453 -10.57 -31.39 30.12
N GLY A 454 -11.36 -30.72 29.27
CA GLY A 454 -12.83 -30.76 29.31
C GLY A 454 -13.39 -30.19 30.62
N VAL A 455 -12.78 -29.09 31.10
CA VAL A 455 -13.19 -28.43 32.35
C VAL A 455 -14.49 -27.66 32.12
N GLU A 456 -15.43 -27.79 33.06
CA GLU A 456 -16.72 -27.10 33.09
C GLU A 456 -16.97 -26.51 34.51
N GLY A 457 -17.85 -25.52 34.61
CA GLY A 457 -18.31 -24.93 35.87
C GLY A 457 -17.43 -23.80 36.40
N ASP A 458 -17.20 -23.77 37.72
CA ASP A 458 -16.63 -22.64 38.45
C ASP A 458 -15.30 -22.12 37.87
N LYS A 459 -14.46 -23.01 37.33
CA LYS A 459 -13.15 -22.65 36.77
C LYS A 459 -13.25 -21.88 35.44
N ASN A 460 -14.24 -22.18 34.61
CA ASN A 460 -14.51 -21.40 33.40
C ASN A 460 -15.16 -20.05 33.77
N GLN A 461 -15.98 -20.02 34.82
CA GLN A 461 -16.54 -18.76 35.33
C GLN A 461 -15.47 -17.83 35.89
N GLU A 462 -14.47 -18.37 36.61
CA GLU A 462 -13.30 -17.62 37.09
C GLU A 462 -12.51 -17.03 35.90
N THR A 463 -12.16 -17.86 34.91
CA THR A 463 -11.45 -17.40 33.69
C THR A 463 -12.26 -16.33 32.94
N ALA A 464 -13.60 -16.47 32.89
CA ALA A 464 -14.48 -15.48 32.27
C ALA A 464 -14.53 -14.15 33.04
N GLN A 465 -14.41 -14.19 34.38
CA GLN A 465 -14.34 -13.00 35.21
C GLN A 465 -13.01 -12.27 35.00
N ASP A 466 -11.90 -13.00 34.93
CA ASP A 466 -10.58 -12.43 34.65
C ASP A 466 -10.52 -11.81 33.24
N GLN A 467 -11.13 -12.47 32.26
CA GLN A 467 -11.27 -11.95 30.89
C GLN A 467 -12.10 -10.65 30.83
N GLU A 468 -13.19 -10.56 31.61
CA GLU A 468 -14.00 -9.35 31.73
C GLU A 468 -13.28 -8.23 32.50
N GLY A 469 -12.47 -8.59 33.51
CA GLY A 469 -11.60 -7.67 34.23
C GLY A 469 -10.60 -7.01 33.29
N LEU A 470 -9.90 -7.83 32.48
CA LEU A 470 -8.97 -7.33 31.47
C LEU A 470 -9.65 -6.43 30.43
N ARG A 471 -10.86 -6.80 29.99
CA ARG A 471 -11.66 -5.98 29.07
C ARG A 471 -11.99 -4.60 29.66
N ARG A 472 -12.28 -4.52 30.97
CA ARG A 472 -12.56 -3.24 31.64
C ARG A 472 -11.32 -2.37 31.75
N ASP A 473 -10.18 -2.96 32.07
CA ASP A 473 -8.90 -2.24 32.12
C ASP A 473 -8.57 -1.65 30.72
N LEU A 474 -8.84 -2.42 29.66
CA LEU A 474 -8.70 -1.97 28.27
C LEU A 474 -9.68 -0.85 27.90
N GLU A 475 -10.94 -0.95 28.33
CA GLU A 475 -11.98 0.06 28.08
C GLU A 475 -11.68 1.39 28.80
N GLU A 476 -11.04 1.34 29.97
CA GLU A 476 -10.54 2.53 30.66
C GLU A 476 -9.46 3.24 29.83
N LEU A 477 -8.46 2.49 29.34
CA LEU A 477 -7.40 3.03 28.49
C LEU A 477 -7.96 3.60 27.17
N ARG A 478 -8.86 2.85 26.53
CA ARG A 478 -9.59 3.28 25.33
C ARG A 478 -10.31 4.60 25.53
N ASN A 479 -10.99 4.77 26.66
CA ASN A 479 -11.69 6.02 26.96
C ASN A 479 -10.75 7.19 27.24
N GLN A 480 -9.57 6.93 27.83
CA GLN A 480 -8.53 7.96 27.99
C GLN A 480 -8.03 8.43 26.62
N TRP A 481 -7.75 7.51 25.70
CA TRP A 481 -7.29 7.84 24.34
C TRP A 481 -8.35 8.57 23.52
N TYR A 482 -9.60 8.14 23.59
CA TYR A 482 -10.70 8.82 22.89
C TYR A 482 -10.93 10.24 23.42
N LYS A 483 -10.82 10.45 24.74
CA LYS A 483 -10.92 11.78 25.35
C LYS A 483 -9.79 12.71 24.93
N LYS A 484 -8.58 12.17 24.72
CA LYS A 484 -7.41 12.95 24.29
C LYS A 484 -7.45 13.30 22.80
N SER A 485 -7.81 12.35 21.95
CA SER A 485 -7.74 12.50 20.49
C SER A 485 -9.03 12.99 19.85
N GLY A 486 -10.19 12.69 20.43
CA GLY A 486 -11.51 12.87 19.80
C GLY A 486 -11.77 11.96 18.60
N LYS A 487 -10.81 11.13 18.19
CA LYS A 487 -10.86 10.34 16.96
C LYS A 487 -11.18 8.87 17.25
N LEU A 488 -12.14 8.32 16.51
CA LEU A 488 -12.47 6.88 16.57
C LEU A 488 -11.37 6.00 15.98
N GLY A 489 -10.62 6.52 14.99
CA GLY A 489 -9.50 5.79 14.38
C GLY A 489 -8.38 5.46 15.39
N ASP A 490 -8.09 6.36 16.32
CA ASP A 490 -7.04 6.18 17.34
C ASP A 490 -7.36 5.10 18.38
N VAL A 491 -8.60 4.60 18.42
CA VAL A 491 -9.04 3.57 19.36
C VAL A 491 -9.52 2.29 18.68
N ALA A 492 -9.44 2.19 17.35
CA ALA A 492 -9.96 1.07 16.58
C ALA A 492 -9.39 -0.30 17.03
N SER A 493 -8.06 -0.38 17.21
CA SER A 493 -7.39 -1.60 17.68
C SER A 493 -7.77 -1.97 19.12
N LEU A 494 -8.06 -0.98 19.98
CA LEU A 494 -8.54 -1.22 21.35
C LEU A 494 -10.01 -1.69 21.35
N ASP A 495 -10.85 -1.12 20.49
CA ASP A 495 -12.25 -1.51 20.31
C ASP A 495 -12.35 -2.94 19.77
N GLN A 496 -11.50 -3.31 18.80
CA GLN A 496 -11.40 -4.68 18.30
C GLN A 496 -10.98 -5.66 19.41
N ALA A 497 -9.90 -5.35 20.15
CA ALA A 497 -9.47 -6.19 21.27
C ALA A 497 -10.57 -6.34 22.32
N GLY A 498 -11.27 -5.26 22.67
CA GLY A 498 -12.38 -5.30 23.63
C GLY A 498 -13.56 -6.16 23.17
N GLY A 499 -13.87 -6.15 21.86
CA GLY A 499 -14.89 -7.00 21.24
C GLY A 499 -14.56 -8.49 21.35
N GLU A 500 -13.32 -8.86 21.00
CA GLU A 500 -12.86 -10.26 21.07
C GLU A 500 -12.81 -10.79 22.50
N MET A 501 -12.35 -9.97 23.46
CA MET A 501 -12.38 -10.31 24.89
C MET A 501 -13.80 -10.54 25.41
N LYS A 502 -14.76 -9.74 24.94
CA LYS A 502 -16.19 -9.90 25.29
C LYS A 502 -16.75 -11.20 24.76
N GLY A 503 -16.39 -11.57 23.53
CA GLY A 503 -16.70 -12.89 22.95
C GLY A 503 -16.18 -14.01 23.85
N ALA A 504 -14.88 -13.97 24.15
CA ALA A 504 -14.19 -15.06 24.86
C ALA A 504 -14.79 -15.27 26.26
N ALA A 505 -15.09 -14.19 26.98
CA ALA A 505 -15.79 -14.25 28.26
C ALA A 505 -17.21 -14.83 28.12
N GLY A 506 -17.91 -14.51 27.05
CA GLY A 506 -19.25 -15.04 26.74
C GLY A 506 -19.27 -16.54 26.48
N ASP A 507 -18.24 -17.06 25.80
CA ASP A 507 -18.10 -18.49 25.51
C ASP A 507 -17.63 -19.28 26.74
N LEU A 508 -16.74 -18.70 27.56
CA LEU A 508 -16.37 -19.29 28.86
C LEU A 508 -17.55 -19.38 29.83
N ARG A 509 -18.44 -18.37 29.87
CA ARG A 509 -19.68 -18.43 30.68
C ARG A 509 -20.64 -19.54 30.24
N ARG A 510 -20.53 -20.01 29.00
CA ARG A 510 -21.31 -21.13 28.45
C ARG A 510 -20.58 -22.48 28.57
N ASP A 511 -19.46 -22.53 29.29
CA ASP A 511 -18.60 -23.70 29.41
C ASP A 511 -18.04 -24.18 28.06
N GLN A 512 -17.72 -23.23 27.16
CA GLN A 512 -17.14 -23.51 25.85
C GLN A 512 -15.71 -22.98 25.71
N PRO A 513 -14.73 -23.46 26.51
CA PRO A 513 -13.35 -22.99 26.45
C PRO A 513 -12.67 -23.23 25.08
N ARG A 514 -13.16 -24.21 24.30
CA ARG A 514 -12.71 -24.46 22.91
C ARG A 514 -13.08 -23.34 21.93
N ASN A 515 -14.21 -22.68 22.15
CA ASN A 515 -14.67 -21.57 21.32
C ASN A 515 -14.09 -20.23 21.80
N ALA A 516 -13.83 -20.12 23.11
CA ALA A 516 -13.23 -18.93 23.71
C ALA A 516 -11.74 -18.75 23.37
N GLN A 517 -10.97 -19.84 23.23
CA GLN A 517 -9.53 -19.74 22.97
C GLN A 517 -9.19 -18.96 21.68
N PRO A 518 -9.79 -19.25 20.50
CA PRO A 518 -9.52 -18.48 19.29
C PRO A 518 -9.82 -16.99 19.41
N GLN A 519 -10.93 -16.61 20.07
CA GLN A 519 -11.27 -15.20 20.33
C GLN A 519 -10.25 -14.54 21.27
N GLY A 520 -9.79 -15.27 22.30
CA GLY A 520 -8.70 -14.80 23.14
C GLY A 520 -7.38 -14.60 22.38
N GLU A 521 -7.10 -15.43 21.38
CA GLU A 521 -5.93 -15.27 20.49
C GLU A 521 -6.07 -14.02 19.61
N LEU A 522 -7.26 -13.78 19.03
CA LEU A 522 -7.57 -12.55 18.27
C LEU A 522 -7.48 -11.29 19.15
N ALA A 523 -7.94 -11.36 20.40
CA ALA A 523 -7.77 -10.26 21.35
C ALA A 523 -6.29 -9.94 21.62
N ALA A 524 -5.44 -10.96 21.74
CA ALA A 524 -4.00 -10.78 21.93
C ALA A 524 -3.29 -10.20 20.69
N GLU A 525 -3.82 -10.50 19.49
CA GLU A 525 -3.37 -9.94 18.22
C GLU A 525 -3.75 -8.46 18.09
N ALA A 526 -5.01 -8.12 18.35
CA ALA A 526 -5.48 -6.73 18.33
C ALA A 526 -4.74 -5.84 19.36
N LEU A 527 -4.45 -6.37 20.56
CA LEU A 527 -3.54 -5.71 21.51
C LEU A 527 -2.12 -5.57 20.97
N GLY A 528 -1.65 -6.50 20.15
CA GLY A 528 -0.37 -6.40 19.45
C GLY A 528 -0.34 -5.25 18.45
N ASN A 529 -1.42 -5.05 17.70
CA ASN A 529 -1.53 -3.94 16.75
C ASN A 529 -1.54 -2.59 17.48
N ALA A 530 -2.31 -2.46 18.58
CA ALA A 530 -2.31 -1.26 19.41
C ALA A 530 -0.92 -0.94 20.01
N ILE A 531 -0.14 -1.96 20.38
CA ILE A 531 1.26 -1.78 20.82
C ILE A 531 2.11 -1.20 19.68
N SER A 532 2.02 -1.77 18.49
CA SER A 532 2.78 -1.30 17.32
C SER A 532 2.42 0.14 16.93
N GLU A 533 1.14 0.51 17.01
CA GLU A 533 0.67 1.89 16.76
C GLU A 533 1.29 2.89 17.74
N VAL A 534 1.34 2.55 19.04
CA VAL A 534 1.98 3.39 20.05
C VAL A 534 3.48 3.47 19.84
N GLU A 535 4.14 2.34 19.58
CA GLU A 535 5.58 2.31 19.30
C GLU A 535 5.93 3.14 18.05
N GLY A 536 5.09 3.13 17.02
CA GLY A 536 5.23 3.98 15.84
C GLY A 536 5.07 5.47 16.13
N LYS A 537 4.03 5.86 16.88
CA LYS A 537 3.84 7.26 17.32
C LYS A 537 5.02 7.75 18.16
N MET A 538 5.50 6.92 19.09
CA MET A 538 6.66 7.23 19.92
C MET A 538 7.94 7.34 19.10
N ALA A 539 8.15 6.47 18.11
CA ALA A 539 9.29 6.55 17.20
C ALA A 539 9.30 7.87 16.43
N GLY A 540 8.14 8.33 15.94
CA GLY A 540 8.00 9.60 15.22
C GLY A 540 8.34 10.80 16.10
N ILE A 541 7.78 10.87 17.31
CA ILE A 541 8.06 11.97 18.26
C ILE A 541 9.53 11.97 18.66
N ALA A 542 10.09 10.81 18.97
CA ALA A 542 11.50 10.68 19.32
C ALA A 542 12.43 11.09 18.18
N ALA A 543 12.12 10.71 16.94
CA ALA A 543 12.88 11.13 15.77
C ALA A 543 12.84 12.66 15.60
N ALA A 544 11.68 13.28 15.68
CA ALA A 544 11.54 14.74 15.58
C ALA A 544 12.32 15.48 16.67
N MET A 545 12.35 14.96 17.91
CA MET A 545 13.18 15.53 18.97
C MET A 545 14.68 15.44 18.65
N VAL A 546 15.15 14.32 18.09
CA VAL A 546 16.55 14.14 17.71
C VAL A 546 16.93 14.99 16.49
N GLU A 547 16.02 15.11 15.52
CA GLU A 547 16.16 16.00 14.35
C GLU A 547 16.40 17.45 14.82
N GLN A 548 15.58 17.93 15.77
CA GLN A 548 15.74 19.28 16.34
C GLN A 548 17.12 19.47 17.00
N LEU A 549 17.63 18.47 17.73
CA LEU A 549 18.98 18.52 18.31
C LEU A 549 20.06 18.55 17.21
N GLY A 550 19.88 17.78 16.14
CA GLY A 550 20.77 17.78 14.97
C GLY A 550 20.79 19.14 14.27
N GLU A 551 19.63 19.77 14.08
CA GLU A 551 19.51 21.12 13.51
C GLU A 551 20.20 22.18 14.39
N GLN A 552 20.02 22.09 15.71
CA GLN A 552 20.72 22.95 16.68
C GLN A 552 22.25 22.77 16.59
N ALA A 553 22.74 21.53 16.57
CA ALA A 553 24.16 21.22 16.41
C ALA A 553 24.73 21.81 15.11
N GLY A 554 24.02 21.61 13.98
CA GLY A 554 24.41 22.18 12.69
C GLY A 554 24.35 23.72 12.64
N GLY A 555 23.38 24.32 13.34
CA GLY A 555 23.29 25.77 13.51
C GLY A 555 24.48 26.34 14.27
N LEU A 556 24.85 25.70 15.39
CA LEU A 556 26.02 26.06 16.18
C LEU A 556 27.33 25.86 15.42
N ALA A 557 27.45 24.78 14.64
CA ALA A 557 28.60 24.55 13.78
C ALA A 557 28.80 25.69 12.76
N ARG A 558 27.72 26.09 12.07
CA ARG A 558 27.74 27.23 11.14
C ARG A 558 28.08 28.54 11.85
N GLY A 559 27.48 28.80 13.01
CA GLY A 559 27.80 29.97 13.83
C GLY A 559 29.27 30.03 14.23
N GLN A 560 29.83 28.88 14.61
CA GLN A 560 31.23 28.73 14.98
C GLN A 560 32.18 28.93 13.79
N ARG A 561 31.84 28.42 12.59
CA ARG A 561 32.59 28.67 11.33
C ARG A 561 32.61 30.16 10.97
N LEU A 562 31.45 30.83 11.03
CA LEU A 562 31.33 32.26 10.74
C LEU A 562 32.12 33.12 11.73
N LEU A 563 32.13 32.73 13.01
CA LEU A 563 32.98 33.37 14.00
C LEU A 563 34.46 33.15 13.67
N GLY A 564 34.85 31.93 13.29
CA GLY A 564 36.21 31.62 12.84
C GLY A 564 36.70 32.44 11.65
N GLU A 565 35.83 32.69 10.67
CA GLU A 565 36.12 33.59 9.54
C GLU A 565 36.28 35.05 9.98
N SER A 566 35.43 35.50 10.90
CA SER A 566 35.52 36.85 11.48
C SER A 566 36.82 37.03 12.27
N THR A 567 37.20 36.00 13.03
CA THR A 567 38.47 35.93 13.77
C THR A 567 39.68 35.97 12.84
N GLU A 568 39.63 35.32 11.67
CA GLU A 568 40.72 35.38 10.69
C GLU A 568 40.98 36.79 10.15
N GLN A 569 39.91 37.58 9.98
CA GLN A 569 39.96 38.92 9.41
C GLN A 569 40.12 40.02 10.48
N ALA A 570 40.13 39.63 11.75
CA ALA A 570 40.15 40.52 12.91
C ALA A 570 41.45 41.33 13.02
N LYS A 571 41.33 42.53 13.59
CA LYS A 571 42.45 43.44 13.87
C LYS A 571 42.58 43.64 15.39
N PRO A 572 43.75 44.12 15.85
CA PRO A 572 43.91 44.51 17.26
C PRO A 572 42.83 45.52 17.67
N GLY A 573 42.13 45.24 18.77
CA GLY A 573 40.94 45.96 19.24
C GLY A 573 39.61 45.21 19.03
N ASP A 574 39.57 44.18 18.17
CA ASP A 574 38.33 43.43 17.87
C ASP A 574 38.09 42.23 18.82
N GLY A 575 39.08 41.89 19.65
CA GLY A 575 39.08 40.66 20.45
C GLY A 575 37.98 40.56 21.50
N GLU A 576 37.60 41.67 22.14
CA GLU A 576 36.54 41.68 23.17
C GLU A 576 35.17 41.32 22.59
N ASN A 577 34.82 41.86 21.41
CA ASN A 577 33.55 41.54 20.74
C ASN A 577 33.50 40.09 20.26
N LEU A 578 34.60 39.58 19.70
CA LEU A 578 34.68 38.19 19.25
C LEU A 578 34.63 37.23 20.43
N LYS A 579 35.27 37.56 21.55
CA LYS A 579 35.19 36.80 22.80
C LYS A 579 33.76 36.68 23.30
N GLU A 580 33.00 37.79 23.35
CA GLU A 580 31.60 37.77 23.78
C GLU A 580 30.75 36.83 22.91
N ARG A 581 30.98 36.82 21.58
CA ARG A 581 30.30 35.88 20.67
C ARG A 581 30.71 34.43 20.91
N GLN A 582 31.99 34.17 21.17
CA GLN A 582 32.46 32.82 21.50
C GLN A 582 31.87 32.33 22.82
N GLU A 583 31.73 33.22 23.81
CA GLU A 583 31.12 32.91 25.10
C GLU A 583 29.65 32.53 24.93
N GLN A 584 28.89 33.28 24.13
CA GLN A 584 27.51 32.93 23.76
C GLN A 584 27.40 31.58 23.05
N LEU A 585 28.31 31.27 22.12
CA LEU A 585 28.33 29.95 21.47
C LEU A 585 28.66 28.84 22.47
N ASN A 586 29.59 29.06 23.40
CA ASN A 586 29.92 28.08 24.43
C ASN A 586 28.71 27.76 25.32
N ASP A 587 27.94 28.78 25.72
CA ASP A 587 26.74 28.60 26.55
C ASP A 587 25.67 27.80 25.80
N LEU A 588 25.44 28.11 24.51
CA LEU A 588 24.48 27.37 23.68
C LEU A 588 24.91 25.91 23.42
N ILE A 589 26.21 25.63 23.35
CA ILE A 589 26.74 24.26 23.24
C ILE A 589 26.49 23.49 24.55
N GLU A 590 26.63 24.15 25.70
CA GLU A 590 26.32 23.53 27.01
C GLU A 590 24.84 23.20 27.10
N ASP A 591 23.95 24.12 26.69
CA ASP A 591 22.51 23.90 26.60
C ASP A 591 22.17 22.73 25.68
N LEU A 592 22.76 22.66 24.48
CA LEU A 592 22.55 21.55 23.53
C LEU A 592 22.93 20.18 24.15
N LEU A 593 24.08 20.10 24.83
CA LEU A 593 24.51 18.86 25.48
C LEU A 593 23.59 18.47 26.64
N GLU A 594 23.00 19.44 27.34
CA GLU A 594 21.98 19.18 28.36
C GLU A 594 20.66 18.70 27.72
N ASP A 595 20.23 19.31 26.61
CA ASP A 595 19.02 18.91 25.88
C ASP A 595 19.13 17.50 25.30
N ILE A 596 20.32 17.09 24.83
CA ILE A 596 20.59 15.70 24.43
C ILE A 596 20.43 14.76 25.64
N ASP A 597 21.00 15.11 26.80
CA ASP A 597 20.87 14.31 28.02
C ASP A 597 19.40 14.22 28.50
N GLN A 598 18.62 15.30 28.36
CA GLN A 598 17.19 15.33 28.70
C GLN A 598 16.34 14.48 27.73
N THR A 599 16.61 14.58 26.44
CA THR A 599 15.94 13.81 25.38
C THR A 599 16.25 12.32 25.50
N ALA A 600 17.50 11.95 25.82
CA ALA A 600 17.83 10.56 26.11
C ALA A 600 17.02 10.03 27.32
N ARG A 601 16.83 10.83 28.37
CA ARG A 601 16.04 10.43 29.55
C ARG A 601 14.54 10.29 29.26
N SER A 602 13.97 11.11 28.38
CA SER A 602 12.56 10.96 27.98
C SER A 602 12.34 9.68 27.14
N MET A 603 13.35 9.26 26.37
CA MET A 603 13.31 8.06 25.55
C MET A 603 13.58 6.73 26.29
N GLY A 604 14.13 6.77 27.51
CA GLY A 604 14.55 5.55 28.22
C GLY A 604 13.45 4.50 28.45
N GLY A 605 12.18 4.91 28.48
CA GLY A 605 11.03 3.98 28.59
C GLY A 605 10.60 3.34 27.27
N PHE A 606 11.13 3.83 26.15
CA PHE A 606 10.74 3.44 24.80
C PHE A 606 11.82 2.62 24.10
N ASN A 607 13.04 3.17 24.04
CA ASN A 607 14.13 2.57 23.29
C ASN A 607 15.48 2.76 24.00
N GLU A 608 15.95 1.70 24.64
CA GLU A 608 17.22 1.68 25.36
C GLU A 608 18.42 1.90 24.43
N ASN A 609 18.39 1.36 23.21
CA ASN A 609 19.50 1.47 22.26
C ASN A 609 19.66 2.91 21.74
N ALA A 610 18.57 3.56 21.36
CA ALA A 610 18.60 4.96 20.91
C ALA A 610 18.99 5.90 22.06
N THR A 611 18.56 5.58 23.28
CA THR A 611 18.98 6.28 24.50
C THR A 611 20.50 6.15 24.72
N GLU A 612 21.04 4.93 24.58
CA GLU A 612 22.47 4.69 24.74
C GLU A 612 23.29 5.39 23.65
N ASP A 613 22.82 5.37 22.40
CA ASP A 613 23.45 6.04 21.27
C ASP A 613 23.48 7.57 21.46
N LEU A 614 22.36 8.21 21.85
CA LEU A 614 22.37 9.66 22.14
C LEU A 614 23.37 10.03 23.25
N LEU A 615 23.35 9.28 24.35
CA LEU A 615 24.27 9.50 25.47
C LEU A 615 25.72 9.23 25.06
N LYS A 616 25.95 8.35 24.07
CA LYS A 616 27.27 8.09 23.52
C LYS A 616 27.75 9.30 22.69
N GLU A 617 26.93 9.83 21.79
CA GLU A 617 27.28 11.02 20.97
C GLU A 617 27.61 12.25 21.85
N ALA A 618 26.79 12.51 22.88
CA ALA A 618 27.08 13.59 23.83
C ALA A 618 28.38 13.36 24.64
N ARG A 619 28.69 12.11 24.98
CA ARG A 619 29.95 11.76 25.67
C ARG A 619 31.16 11.92 24.76
N GLU A 620 31.07 11.46 23.52
CA GLU A 620 32.16 11.57 22.54
C GLU A 620 32.48 13.05 22.26
N SER A 621 31.47 13.90 22.09
CA SER A 621 31.66 15.35 21.94
C SER A 621 32.38 15.99 23.15
N ARG A 622 32.00 15.59 24.37
CA ARG A 622 32.70 16.03 25.61
C ARG A 622 34.15 15.49 25.68
N GLU A 623 34.39 14.26 25.26
CA GLU A 623 35.72 13.61 25.29
C GLU A 623 36.69 14.22 24.27
N ASP A 624 36.20 14.52 23.06
CA ASP A 624 36.93 15.25 22.02
C ASP A 624 37.23 16.71 22.42
N GLY A 625 36.60 17.16 23.51
CA GLY A 625 36.97 18.36 24.22
C GLY A 625 36.36 19.61 23.61
N ILE A 626 35.12 19.53 23.11
CA ILE A 626 34.37 20.66 22.57
C ILE A 626 34.38 21.86 23.55
N GLU A 627 34.03 21.64 24.82
CA GLU A 627 34.02 22.68 25.87
C GLU A 627 35.40 23.27 26.12
N ARG A 628 36.45 22.42 26.14
CA ARG A 628 37.83 22.87 26.39
C ARG A 628 38.35 23.68 25.21
N SER A 629 37.99 23.31 23.98
CA SER A 629 38.38 24.03 22.76
C SER A 629 37.63 25.36 22.69
N GLY A 630 36.33 25.40 22.99
CA GLY A 630 35.56 26.64 23.12
C GLY A 630 36.10 27.61 24.17
N LYS A 631 36.45 27.12 25.37
CA LYS A 631 37.11 27.95 26.40
C LYS A 631 38.49 28.44 25.96
N ARG A 632 39.25 27.64 25.19
CA ARG A 632 40.57 28.03 24.68
C ARG A 632 40.47 29.07 23.56
N ALA A 633 39.46 28.95 22.70
CA ALA A 633 39.12 29.96 21.70
C ALA A 633 38.80 31.29 22.39
N GLU A 634 37.88 31.28 23.36
CA GLU A 634 37.48 32.46 24.16
C GLU A 634 38.70 33.14 24.80
N ASN A 635 39.54 32.37 25.49
CA ASN A 635 40.76 32.91 26.12
C ASN A 635 41.75 33.46 25.09
N SER A 636 41.87 32.83 23.92
CA SER A 636 42.78 33.31 22.86
C SER A 636 42.27 34.61 22.24
N LEU A 637 40.96 34.78 22.09
CA LEU A 637 40.33 36.02 21.62
C LEU A 637 40.53 37.17 22.62
N LEU A 638 40.42 36.89 23.93
CA LEU A 638 40.69 37.88 24.99
C LEU A 638 42.10 38.49 24.90
N TYR A 639 43.10 37.70 24.50
CA TYR A 639 44.48 38.15 24.32
C TYR A 639 44.81 38.52 22.87
N GLU A 640 43.80 38.62 21.99
CA GLU A 640 43.92 38.95 20.56
C GLU A 640 44.86 38.00 19.79
N ALA A 641 44.98 36.75 20.25
CA ALA A 641 45.74 35.69 19.61
C ALA A 641 44.89 35.03 18.52
N PHE A 642 44.48 35.81 17.51
CA PHE A 642 43.49 35.40 16.50
C PHE A 642 43.83 34.10 15.76
N PRO A 643 45.09 33.82 15.33
CA PRO A 643 45.41 32.55 14.68
C PRO A 643 45.23 31.32 15.59
N GLN A 644 45.49 31.47 16.90
CA GLN A 644 45.27 30.42 17.88
C GLN A 644 43.79 30.25 18.20
N ALA A 645 43.06 31.35 18.32
CA ALA A 645 41.61 31.35 18.50
C ALA A 645 40.93 30.59 17.36
N LYS A 646 41.18 30.99 16.11
CA LYS A 646 40.63 30.34 14.92
C LYS A 646 40.85 28.82 14.91
N LYS A 647 42.06 28.38 15.25
CA LYS A 647 42.37 26.95 15.28
C LYS A 647 41.53 26.18 16.31
N GLU A 648 41.22 26.79 17.46
CA GLU A 648 40.35 26.16 18.45
C GLU A 648 38.88 26.29 18.07
N GLU A 649 38.46 27.39 17.44
CA GLU A 649 37.12 27.58 16.85
C GLU A 649 36.83 26.53 15.76
N ASP A 650 37.78 26.27 14.87
CA ASP A 650 37.67 25.25 13.81
C ASP A 650 37.44 23.85 14.40
N LYS A 651 38.11 23.51 15.52
CA LYS A 651 37.88 22.23 16.20
C LYS A 651 36.49 22.11 16.82
N VAL A 652 35.97 23.22 17.36
CA VAL A 652 34.61 23.26 17.92
C VAL A 652 33.61 23.04 16.79
N ALA A 653 33.80 23.70 15.65
CA ALA A 653 32.96 23.51 14.47
C ALA A 653 33.00 22.06 13.95
N GLU A 654 34.20 21.48 13.78
CA GLU A 654 34.37 20.08 13.35
C GLU A 654 33.69 19.10 14.31
N ASN A 655 33.77 19.34 15.63
CA ASN A 655 33.11 18.48 16.60
C ASN A 655 31.58 18.60 16.57
N LEU A 656 31.04 19.80 16.36
CA LEU A 656 29.60 20.02 16.18
C LEU A 656 29.06 19.39 14.89
N GLU A 657 29.85 19.42 13.81
CA GLU A 657 29.53 18.72 12.56
C GLU A 657 29.47 17.19 12.77
N GLN A 658 30.41 16.63 13.54
CA GLN A 658 30.40 15.21 13.91
C GLN A 658 29.20 14.86 14.81
N LEU A 659 28.90 15.71 15.80
CA LEU A 659 27.75 15.53 16.68
C LEU A 659 26.44 15.56 15.86
N GLN A 660 26.31 16.47 14.91
CA GLN A 660 25.17 16.52 13.99
C GLN A 660 25.03 15.21 13.19
N GLU A 661 26.12 14.70 12.61
CA GLU A 661 26.12 13.44 11.86
C GLU A 661 25.73 12.25 12.74
N GLY A 662 26.23 12.20 13.98
CA GLY A 662 25.87 11.19 14.97
C GLY A 662 24.39 11.22 15.34
N LEU A 663 23.84 12.42 15.60
CA LEU A 663 22.42 12.63 15.90
C LEU A 663 21.52 12.22 14.73
N GLU A 664 21.89 12.59 13.50
CA GLU A 664 21.20 12.13 12.29
C GLU A 664 21.22 10.60 12.17
N GLY A 665 22.32 9.94 12.56
CA GLY A 665 22.39 8.49 12.63
C GLY A 665 21.39 7.88 13.61
N VAL A 666 21.16 8.52 14.76
CA VAL A 666 20.17 8.07 15.76
C VAL A 666 18.73 8.33 15.28
N GLU A 667 18.47 9.48 14.69
CA GLU A 667 17.19 9.83 14.09
C GLU A 667 16.77 8.79 13.04
N ASN A 668 17.66 8.46 12.11
CA ASN A 668 17.39 7.46 11.07
C ASN A 668 17.03 6.10 11.66
N LYS A 669 17.73 5.66 12.73
CA LYS A 669 17.39 4.42 13.43
C LYS A 669 16.00 4.49 14.07
N LEU A 670 15.63 5.62 14.66
CA LEU A 670 14.31 5.84 15.27
C LEU A 670 13.19 5.81 14.22
N ARG A 671 13.35 6.51 13.10
CA ARG A 671 12.37 6.47 11.99
C ARG A 671 12.19 5.06 11.41
N ASN A 672 13.25 4.26 11.41
CA ASN A 672 13.23 2.87 10.93
C ASN A 672 12.54 1.86 11.89
N LEU A 673 12.40 2.19 13.18
CA LEU A 673 11.79 1.27 14.18
C LEU A 673 10.26 1.18 14.08
N GLY A 674 9.59 2.22 13.59
CA GLY A 674 8.13 2.28 13.46
C GLY A 674 7.60 1.89 12.07
N ASN A 675 8.46 1.37 11.17
CA ASN A 675 8.22 1.31 9.71
C ASN A 675 7.87 2.67 9.06
N GLY A 676 7.93 3.79 9.80
CA GLY A 676 7.58 5.11 9.32
C GLY A 676 8.51 5.59 8.20
N ALA A 677 9.82 5.41 8.36
CA ALA A 677 10.80 5.70 7.30
C ALA A 677 10.57 4.88 6.03
N LEU A 678 10.19 3.60 6.17
CA LEU A 678 9.92 2.74 5.01
C LEU A 678 8.63 3.15 4.30
N GLN A 679 7.61 3.58 5.05
CA GLN A 679 6.36 4.09 4.49
C GLN A 679 6.57 5.45 3.82
N GLU A 680 7.27 6.37 4.47
CA GLU A 680 7.63 7.69 3.92
C GLU A 680 8.50 7.55 2.67
N LEU A 681 9.47 6.62 2.68
CA LEU A 681 10.29 6.31 1.51
C LEU A 681 9.47 5.67 0.38
N ALA A 682 8.53 4.77 0.68
CA ALA A 682 7.63 4.21 -0.33
C ALA A 682 6.73 5.28 -0.95
N GLU A 683 6.12 6.14 -0.13
CA GLU A 683 5.29 7.27 -0.58
C GLU A 683 6.11 8.29 -1.38
N ARG A 684 7.39 8.49 -1.02
CA ARG A 684 8.30 9.38 -1.75
C ARG A 684 8.75 8.77 -3.08
N LEU A 685 9.08 7.48 -3.10
CA LEU A 685 9.42 6.76 -4.34
C LEU A 685 8.24 6.71 -5.31
N GLN A 686 7.01 6.52 -4.82
CA GLN A 686 5.79 6.57 -5.62
C GLN A 686 5.53 7.98 -6.18
N ARG A 687 5.58 9.02 -5.34
CA ARG A 687 5.45 10.41 -5.82
C ARG A 687 6.52 10.77 -6.85
N ASN A 688 7.78 10.42 -6.59
CA ASN A 688 8.87 10.71 -7.51
C ASN A 688 8.75 9.95 -8.84
N LEU A 689 8.16 8.74 -8.86
CA LEU A 689 7.83 8.00 -10.07
C LEU A 689 6.72 8.69 -10.89
N GLU A 690 5.69 9.20 -10.22
CA GLU A 690 4.58 9.93 -10.84
C GLU A 690 5.01 11.29 -11.41
N GLU A 691 5.87 12.01 -10.68
CA GLU A 691 6.35 13.35 -11.06
C GLU A 691 7.54 13.32 -12.03
N LEU A 692 8.21 12.16 -12.18
CA LEU A 692 9.40 11.96 -13.03
C LEU A 692 9.29 12.49 -14.47
N PRO A 693 8.14 12.36 -15.17
CA PRO A 693 7.96 12.92 -16.50
C PRO A 693 8.08 14.44 -16.54
N GLY A 694 7.57 15.13 -15.50
CA GLY A 694 7.56 16.58 -15.33
C GLY A 694 8.83 17.16 -14.67
N MET A 695 9.58 16.35 -13.92
CA MET A 695 10.77 16.80 -13.19
C MET A 695 11.87 17.35 -14.10
N SER A 696 12.42 18.50 -13.73
CA SER A 696 13.63 19.06 -14.34
C SER A 696 14.88 18.27 -13.95
N GLY A 697 15.99 18.49 -14.67
CA GLY A 697 17.26 17.82 -14.36
C GLY A 697 17.85 18.21 -12.99
N GLU A 698 17.57 19.42 -12.50
CA GLU A 698 18.00 19.87 -11.17
C GLU A 698 17.13 19.25 -10.05
N GLU A 699 15.81 19.16 -10.26
CA GLU A 699 14.91 18.47 -9.33
C GLU A 699 15.23 16.98 -9.24
N LEU A 700 15.44 16.31 -10.38
CA LEU A 700 15.81 14.89 -10.42
C LEU A 700 17.15 14.63 -9.71
N LYS A 701 18.10 15.57 -9.80
CA LYS A 701 19.36 15.50 -9.07
C LYS A 701 19.14 15.60 -7.57
N LYS A 702 18.38 16.60 -7.11
CA LYS A 702 18.09 16.79 -5.68
C LYS A 702 17.38 15.58 -5.08
N GLU A 703 16.34 15.08 -5.76
CA GLU A 703 15.61 13.89 -5.33
C GLU A 703 16.47 12.63 -5.36
N SER A 704 17.39 12.49 -6.32
CA SER A 704 18.33 11.35 -6.33
C SER A 704 19.30 11.37 -5.16
N GLU A 705 19.78 12.54 -4.73
CA GLU A 705 20.66 12.66 -3.55
C GLU A 705 19.90 12.33 -2.25
N GLU A 706 18.66 12.78 -2.12
CA GLU A 706 17.81 12.49 -0.95
C GLU A 706 17.40 11.01 -0.91
N LEU A 707 17.04 10.40 -2.04
CA LEU A 707 16.76 8.96 -2.12
C LEU A 707 17.99 8.10 -1.81
N ALA A 708 19.19 8.49 -2.27
CA ALA A 708 20.43 7.79 -1.92
C ALA A 708 20.65 7.80 -0.40
N LYS A 709 20.41 8.93 0.27
CA LYS A 709 20.54 9.08 1.72
C LYS A 709 19.55 8.19 2.47
N SER A 710 18.27 8.21 2.07
CA SER A 710 17.22 7.40 2.70
C SER A 710 17.38 5.89 2.46
N ILE A 711 17.82 5.47 1.28
CA ILE A 711 18.09 4.05 0.98
C ILE A 711 19.37 3.59 1.72
N GLY A 712 20.39 4.45 1.75
CA GLY A 712 21.65 4.17 2.45
C GLY A 712 21.51 4.10 3.97
N SER A 713 20.49 4.74 4.55
CA SER A 713 20.20 4.68 5.99
C SER A 713 19.35 3.47 6.40
N MET A 714 18.97 2.59 5.46
CA MET A 714 18.21 1.38 5.78
C MET A 714 18.99 0.39 6.67
N PRO A 715 18.29 -0.40 7.51
CA PRO A 715 18.93 -1.47 8.27
C PRO A 715 19.69 -2.45 7.36
N ASN A 716 20.92 -2.81 7.74
CA ASN A 716 21.82 -3.66 6.95
C ASN A 716 22.24 -3.10 5.57
N ALA A 717 22.06 -1.81 5.28
CA ALA A 717 22.55 -1.19 4.04
C ALA A 717 24.04 -1.46 3.78
N SER A 718 24.87 -1.54 4.83
CA SER A 718 26.30 -1.83 4.72
C SER A 718 26.62 -3.31 4.38
N ASN A 719 25.66 -4.22 4.47
CA ASN A 719 25.84 -5.66 4.28
C ASN A 719 24.99 -6.25 3.12
N ASP A 720 24.05 -5.49 2.56
CA ASP A 720 23.21 -5.92 1.43
C ASP A 720 23.73 -5.31 0.12
N GLU A 721 24.24 -6.16 -0.77
CA GLU A 721 24.78 -5.74 -2.08
C GLU A 721 23.73 -5.01 -2.93
N ARG A 722 22.44 -5.32 -2.80
CA ARG A 722 21.38 -4.65 -3.59
C ARG A 722 21.16 -3.23 -3.11
N ILE A 723 21.14 -3.00 -1.79
CA ILE A 723 21.02 -1.65 -1.22
C ILE A 723 22.22 -0.80 -1.62
N GLN A 724 23.44 -1.35 -1.53
CA GLN A 724 24.65 -0.65 -1.95
C GLN A 724 24.62 -0.26 -3.42
N ASN A 725 24.19 -1.18 -4.29
CA ASN A 725 24.07 -0.89 -5.72
C ASN A 725 23.06 0.21 -6.00
N LEU A 726 21.90 0.20 -5.32
CA LEU A 726 20.88 1.24 -5.46
C LEU A 726 21.35 2.59 -4.92
N THR A 727 21.91 2.65 -3.71
CA THR A 727 22.48 3.88 -3.13
C THR A 727 23.53 4.47 -4.06
N GLN A 728 24.48 3.65 -4.54
CA GLN A 728 25.54 4.10 -5.43
C GLN A 728 25.02 4.54 -6.80
N PHE A 729 23.93 3.94 -7.29
CA PHE A 729 23.27 4.33 -8.52
C PHE A 729 22.60 5.70 -8.41
N PHE A 730 21.86 5.95 -7.33
CA PHE A 730 21.22 7.24 -7.07
C PHE A 730 22.26 8.35 -6.83
N GLU A 731 23.36 8.06 -6.11
CA GLU A 731 24.50 8.97 -5.99
C GLU A 731 25.09 9.33 -7.36
N GLN A 732 25.29 8.35 -8.26
CA GLN A 732 25.87 8.58 -9.59
C GLN A 732 24.93 9.34 -10.53
N MET A 733 23.61 9.15 -10.41
CA MET A 733 22.64 9.91 -11.19
C MET A 733 22.68 11.41 -10.86
N GLY A 734 22.96 11.77 -9.60
CA GLY A 734 23.17 13.16 -9.19
C GLY A 734 24.33 13.87 -9.90
N PHE A 735 25.20 13.14 -10.60
CA PHE A 735 26.36 13.68 -11.34
C PHE A 735 26.27 13.54 -12.86
N SER A 736 25.19 13.00 -13.42
CA SER A 736 25.03 12.76 -14.87
C SER A 736 24.62 14.01 -15.65
N GLU A 737 25.35 14.35 -16.74
CA GLU A 737 25.10 15.54 -17.59
C GLU A 737 23.96 15.37 -18.63
N ASN A 738 23.33 14.19 -18.77
CA ASN A 738 22.32 13.91 -19.81
C ASN A 738 20.91 13.62 -19.25
N PRO A 739 19.93 14.55 -19.36
CA PRO A 739 18.62 14.47 -18.70
C PRO A 739 17.60 13.46 -19.27
N SER A 740 17.74 13.03 -20.52
CA SER A 740 16.71 12.21 -21.19
C SER A 740 16.89 10.70 -21.00
N ASN A 741 18.15 10.23 -20.93
CA ASN A 741 18.46 8.83 -20.62
C ASN A 741 18.45 8.55 -19.11
N SER A 742 18.64 9.60 -18.29
CA SER A 742 18.58 9.49 -16.83
C SER A 742 17.18 9.22 -16.31
N LYS A 743 16.12 9.68 -16.97
CA LYS A 743 14.73 9.50 -16.52
C LYS A 743 14.25 8.04 -16.57
N SER A 744 14.44 7.34 -17.69
CA SER A 744 14.05 5.92 -17.78
C SER A 744 14.85 5.02 -16.83
N MET A 745 16.12 5.38 -16.62
CA MET A 745 17.00 4.71 -15.67
C MET A 745 16.64 5.02 -14.21
N ALA A 746 16.23 6.25 -13.92
CA ALA A 746 15.72 6.66 -12.62
C ALA A 746 14.40 5.96 -12.29
N ALA A 747 13.47 5.88 -13.25
CA ALA A 747 12.22 5.14 -13.06
C ALA A 747 12.48 3.67 -12.70
N ALA A 748 13.34 2.98 -13.46
CA ALA A 748 13.69 1.59 -13.18
C ALA A 748 14.32 1.39 -11.80
N ALA A 749 15.24 2.28 -11.39
CA ALA A 749 15.87 2.21 -10.08
C ALA A 749 14.91 2.58 -8.92
N MET A 750 13.98 3.51 -9.14
CA MET A 750 12.94 3.84 -8.16
C MET A 750 11.95 2.68 -7.99
N THR A 751 11.57 1.99 -9.06
CA THR A 751 10.76 0.77 -9.00
C THR A 751 11.49 -0.36 -8.25
N GLU A 752 12.77 -0.58 -8.54
CA GLU A 752 13.59 -1.58 -7.84
C GLU A 752 13.77 -1.25 -6.35
N ALA A 753 13.92 0.04 -6.01
CA ALA A 753 13.93 0.49 -4.61
C ALA A 753 12.57 0.28 -3.93
N LEU A 754 11.45 0.47 -4.64
CA LEU A 754 10.11 0.23 -4.12
C LEU A 754 9.89 -1.25 -3.79
N GLU A 755 10.26 -2.14 -4.71
CA GLU A 755 10.21 -3.60 -4.48
C GLU A 755 11.07 -4.03 -3.29
N LEU A 756 12.23 -3.40 -3.11
CA LEU A 756 13.11 -3.66 -1.97
C LEU A 756 12.47 -3.20 -0.65
N VAL A 757 11.84 -2.01 -0.62
CA VAL A 757 11.07 -1.52 0.53
C VAL A 757 9.93 -2.49 0.88
N GLU A 758 9.15 -2.93 -0.12
CA GLU A 758 8.10 -3.94 0.08
C GLU A 758 8.66 -5.28 0.61
N GLN A 759 9.82 -5.71 0.10
CA GLN A 759 10.49 -6.91 0.58
C GLN A 759 10.88 -6.79 2.07
N PHE A 760 11.33 -5.60 2.51
CA PHE A 760 11.62 -5.34 3.92
C PHE A 760 10.35 -5.36 4.79
N PHE A 761 9.25 -4.77 4.31
CA PHE A 761 7.94 -4.89 4.97
C PHE A 761 7.53 -6.36 5.16
N TRP A 762 7.67 -7.17 4.10
CA TRP A 762 7.36 -8.60 4.16
C TRP A 762 8.32 -9.39 5.07
N GLN A 763 9.61 -9.06 5.07
CA GLN A 763 10.58 -9.70 5.96
C GLN A 763 10.30 -9.38 7.43
N ASN A 764 10.00 -8.12 7.77
CA ASN A 764 9.59 -7.72 9.11
C ASN A 764 8.28 -8.41 9.52
N ALA A 765 7.27 -8.38 8.65
CA ALA A 765 6.01 -9.08 8.88
C ALA A 765 6.23 -10.59 9.11
N LYS A 766 7.11 -11.23 8.34
CA LYS A 766 7.47 -12.65 8.45
C LYS A 766 8.32 -12.95 9.69
N GLN A 767 9.24 -12.06 10.08
CA GLN A 767 10.01 -12.20 11.31
C GLN A 767 9.11 -12.08 12.53
N ASP A 768 8.16 -11.14 12.50
CA ASP A 768 7.14 -11.06 13.53
C ASP A 768 6.24 -12.29 13.51
N LEU A 769 5.88 -12.83 12.34
CA LEU A 769 5.17 -14.10 12.23
C LEU A 769 5.99 -15.29 12.77
N LEU A 770 7.32 -15.28 12.60
CA LEU A 770 8.25 -16.29 13.12
C LEU A 770 8.40 -16.17 14.64
N LYS A 771 8.56 -14.95 15.18
CA LYS A 771 8.50 -14.69 16.63
C LYS A 771 7.15 -15.14 17.20
N ARG A 772 6.04 -14.80 16.52
CA ARG A 772 4.68 -15.25 16.84
C ARG A 772 4.58 -16.78 16.85
N ASN A 773 5.11 -17.49 15.85
CA ASN A 773 5.11 -18.96 15.78
C ASN A 773 6.00 -19.63 16.83
N ILE A 774 7.15 -19.04 17.14
CA ILE A 774 8.04 -19.52 18.20
C ILE A 774 7.38 -19.32 19.58
N GLU A 775 6.62 -18.25 19.76
CA GLU A 775 5.90 -17.95 21.01
C GLU A 775 4.60 -18.75 21.20
N THR A 776 3.91 -19.15 20.11
CA THR A 776 2.68 -19.96 20.15
C THR A 776 2.95 -21.47 20.10
N SER A 777 4.08 -21.91 19.55
CA SER A 777 4.45 -23.32 19.57
C SER A 777 5.00 -23.73 20.95
N SER A 778 4.28 -24.58 21.66
CA SER A 778 4.85 -25.24 22.82
C SER A 778 6.01 -26.15 22.38
N ALA A 779 7.16 -26.03 23.04
CA ALA A 779 8.33 -26.86 22.74
C ALA A 779 7.91 -28.35 22.71
N PRO A 780 8.30 -29.13 21.67
CA PRO A 780 7.90 -30.52 21.55
C PRO A 780 8.17 -31.28 22.85
N ASN A 781 7.23 -32.11 23.31
CA ASN A 781 7.31 -32.85 24.59
C ASN A 781 8.66 -33.59 24.81
N ARG A 782 9.36 -33.92 23.73
CA ARG A 782 10.69 -34.54 23.75
C ARG A 782 11.78 -33.61 24.29
N TYR A 783 11.73 -32.31 24.00
CA TYR A 783 12.68 -31.30 24.49
C TYR A 783 12.37 -30.87 25.93
N LYS A 784 11.09 -30.79 26.31
CA LYS A 784 10.69 -30.49 27.70
C LYS A 784 11.28 -31.49 28.69
N ARG A 785 11.22 -32.79 28.37
CA ARG A 785 11.85 -33.86 29.17
C ARG A 785 13.38 -33.76 29.25
N GLN A 786 14.03 -33.33 28.17
CA GLN A 786 15.49 -33.17 28.14
C GLN A 786 15.94 -31.95 28.96
N VAL A 787 15.18 -30.86 28.90
CA VAL A 787 15.44 -29.65 29.69
C VAL A 787 15.15 -29.89 31.17
N GLU A 788 14.07 -30.60 31.51
CA GLU A 788 13.80 -31.05 32.89
C GLU A 788 14.88 -32.00 33.41
N GLU A 789 15.37 -32.95 32.59
CA GLU A 789 16.52 -33.79 32.97
C GLU A 789 17.79 -32.97 33.14
N TYR A 790 18.04 -31.97 32.28
CA TYR A 790 19.22 -31.11 32.35
C TYR A 790 19.22 -30.28 33.64
N PHE A 791 18.12 -29.62 33.98
CA PHE A 791 18.01 -28.87 35.24
C PHE A 791 17.99 -29.78 36.46
N ARG A 792 17.44 -31.00 36.35
CA ARG A 792 17.51 -32.01 37.40
C ARG A 792 18.94 -32.47 37.66
N ARG A 793 19.75 -32.71 36.63
CA ARG A 793 21.17 -33.08 36.77
C ARG A 793 22.01 -31.96 37.37
N ILE A 794 21.75 -30.71 36.98
CA ILE A 794 22.36 -29.53 37.61
C ILE A 794 21.96 -29.41 39.09
N ALA A 795 20.70 -29.68 39.43
CA ALA A 795 20.22 -29.62 40.81
C ALA A 795 20.69 -30.81 41.69
N GLU A 796 20.92 -31.98 41.08
CA GLU A 796 21.43 -33.19 41.74
C GLU A 796 22.97 -33.24 41.79
N GLY A 797 23.67 -32.31 41.13
CA GLY A 797 25.12 -32.11 41.26
C GLY A 797 25.99 -33.06 40.43
N GLU A 798 25.52 -33.49 39.26
CA GLU A 798 26.34 -34.19 38.24
C GLU A 798 26.79 -33.28 37.09
#